data_AF-A0A932WW82-F1
#
_entry.id   AF-A0A932WW82-F1
#
_cell.length_a   1.000
_cell.length_b   1.000
_cell.length_c   1.000
_cell.angle_alpha   90.00
_cell.angle_beta   90.00
_cell.angle_gamma   90.00
#
_symmetry.space_group_name_H-M   'P 1'
#
loop_
_entity.id
_entity.type
_entity.pdbx_description
1 polymer ?
#
loop_
_entity_poly.entity_id
_entity_poly.type
_entity_poly.pdbx_seq_one_letter_code
_entity_poly.pdbx_strand_id
1 'polypeptide(L)'
;MMRPAFRIRFAAAVALVCLAGSPLAWAREESGENSVGSTPVPQLRRIYVPADRPEAWPKGEWHPIPLSSLASRMDEIRAARSRPQPFLEHAEYTAKFNGGELHEGRLEWSIRRPDGPARMLPLGEFNLNVAGLTWATSTADGSRKPVVWGTNPRGAASLLVDRSQGRVDGQWSLDGRILAAGTEFDFVLAPATTTRLRITVPAGMVVSTSQGEAPRPLPGPEPGWTEWQVWLGSRTHVRLRIEPSADPAAARPLNVARTSISYSVRSEAVRLFAEFDLDVLESSLREVRILIDPDVQVTSIEYGDGGVVSWRLQTGEQGTVVIVQLPNSLSGDGPALQIQAISQIKQFGAWTLPRLRLENFLESDSRVTLLLQSSVNAADIRSDGYRQLSLTTGAEGEEMLFRQLRPGAAITIVPAEAHSDQACRAVSLIQPDRTQWTLTSQLEWSASAGGTYSAACRIPQLWDIVDVRSAFDQTTGGELTGWDVEDTDGGQRVLHVHFRNALNADRPQRLRVTARRLPPAVGEPIVVPPLVPVDAADVEHFTVVSTGSESRPVLQAGSTLEQVSVRNLPADIRSLDFLAHRLADRRGRNLAVRTLGANAAPGIRIETALADTVTRVAGNGGDDNSKPVAIPAHDRRSGFTSGFVPATLGVTARISGSSPGFDEYQARFHVAEWDAAHPIRFSLAPPAELVAASSRGRPLFAEFHDRACTLARPADSEAAQDGSATVEIEYRVPSALHAGPNSHRLILPVPDGAVVRCDLSLVIPDHLRLAEQPASWRFADWEQQHSWQKRLLGPFARAAGEPLFNPFDRASWIHMTGPVHRDPSSRDNGRVFRAVAAAVPDEDRIVLWQGDEIAWMSVAALAIASLATILIRLYGWRWGRAAGACAAAGLCLAAGVLTPVNAELAAAALTGLALSSLLPQKLLESARQVDVPADEMPTGSTQSFVPTAISVLAILANSAAPG
;
A
#
# COMPACT_ATOMS: atom_id res chain seq x y z
N MET A 1 2.39 -7.65 23.70
CA MET A 1 1.82 -8.17 24.97
C MET A 1 0.75 -7.21 25.50
N MET A 2 -0.53 -7.47 25.24
CA MET A 2 -1.67 -6.63 25.67
C MET A 2 -2.18 -7.03 27.06
N ARG A 3 -2.53 -6.05 27.91
CA ARG A 3 -3.15 -6.28 29.23
C ARG A 3 -4.64 -6.64 29.12
N PRO A 4 -5.14 -7.65 29.85
CA PRO A 4 -6.51 -8.19 29.73
C PRO A 4 -7.63 -7.32 30.35
N ALA A 5 -7.30 -6.21 31.01
CA ALA A 5 -8.27 -5.45 31.82
C ALA A 5 -9.31 -4.64 31.01
N PHE A 6 -9.05 -4.34 29.73
CA PHE A 6 -9.96 -3.51 28.93
C PHE A 6 -11.10 -4.30 28.25
N ARG A 7 -10.91 -5.61 28.03
CA ARG A 7 -11.90 -6.48 27.37
C ARG A 7 -13.19 -6.70 28.18
N ILE A 8 -13.15 -6.54 29.51
CA ILE A 8 -14.27 -6.89 30.38
C ILE A 8 -15.27 -5.73 30.57
N ARG A 9 -14.83 -4.47 30.42
CA ARG A 9 -15.71 -3.31 30.66
C ARG A 9 -16.57 -2.91 29.44
N PHE A 10 -16.15 -3.24 28.22
CA PHE A 10 -16.90 -2.88 27.00
C PHE A 10 -18.04 -3.86 26.68
N ALA A 11 -17.87 -5.15 26.97
CA ALA A 11 -18.91 -6.17 26.77
C ALA A 11 -20.15 -5.96 27.68
N ALA A 12 -19.98 -5.33 28.84
CA ALA A 12 -21.07 -5.07 29.78
C ALA A 12 -21.97 -3.88 29.38
N ALA A 13 -21.45 -2.89 28.64
CA ALA A 13 -22.22 -1.72 28.24
C ALA A 13 -23.15 -1.98 27.04
N VAL A 14 -22.72 -2.84 26.10
CA VAL A 14 -23.52 -3.19 24.90
C VAL A 14 -24.68 -4.12 25.26
N ALA A 15 -24.55 -4.94 26.30
CA ALA A 15 -25.62 -5.83 26.77
C ALA A 15 -26.78 -5.08 27.44
N LEU A 16 -26.55 -3.89 28.00
CA LEU A 16 -27.56 -3.17 28.78
C LEU A 16 -28.57 -2.39 27.92
N VAL A 17 -28.24 -2.07 26.67
CA VAL A 17 -29.10 -1.28 25.76
C VAL A 17 -30.16 -2.14 25.04
N CYS A 18 -30.01 -3.47 25.02
CA CYS A 18 -30.89 -4.36 24.26
C CYS A 18 -32.23 -4.73 24.94
N LEU A 19 -32.54 -4.22 26.15
CA LEU A 19 -33.63 -4.75 26.99
C LEU A 19 -34.88 -3.86 27.18
N ALA A 20 -35.06 -2.75 26.46
CA ALA A 20 -36.26 -1.92 26.60
C ALA A 20 -36.83 -1.42 25.26
N GLY A 21 -38.07 -1.80 24.94
CA GLY A 21 -38.88 -1.11 23.90
C GLY A 21 -39.84 -2.00 23.11
N SER A 22 -41.13 -1.90 23.43
CA SER A 22 -42.30 -2.54 22.79
C SER A 22 -42.64 -1.96 21.39
N PRO A 23 -43.55 -2.59 20.60
CA PRO A 23 -43.57 -2.49 19.13
C PRO A 23 -44.68 -1.58 18.57
N LEU A 24 -44.46 -1.08 17.34
CA LEU A 24 -45.52 -0.65 16.41
C LEU A 24 -45.10 -1.04 14.98
N ALA A 25 -46.07 -1.52 14.20
CA ALA A 25 -45.90 -2.24 12.94
C ALA A 25 -46.37 -1.42 11.74
N TRP A 26 -45.71 -1.62 10.58
CA TRP A 26 -46.16 -1.48 9.17
C TRP A 26 -44.91 -1.20 8.31
N ALA A 27 -44.85 -1.46 7.00
CA ALA A 27 -45.45 -2.42 6.08
C ALA A 27 -44.54 -2.34 4.82
N ARG A 28 -44.48 -3.44 4.06
CA ARG A 28 -43.51 -3.75 3.00
C ARG A 28 -43.97 -3.26 1.63
N GLU A 29 -43.03 -2.81 0.79
CA GLU A 29 -43.22 -2.76 -0.66
C GLU A 29 -41.91 -3.13 -1.37
N GLU A 30 -41.95 -4.20 -2.16
CA GLU A 30 -40.85 -4.75 -2.97
C GLU A 30 -40.98 -4.26 -4.41
N SER A 31 -39.89 -3.81 -5.01
CA SER A 31 -39.71 -3.80 -6.46
C SER A 31 -38.36 -4.44 -6.78
N GLY A 32 -38.40 -5.45 -7.65
CA GLY A 32 -37.24 -6.21 -8.08
C GLY A 32 -36.90 -5.89 -9.53
N GLU A 33 -35.62 -6.03 -9.87
CA GLU A 33 -35.14 -5.96 -11.25
C GLU A 33 -34.14 -7.11 -11.48
N ASN A 34 -34.45 -7.93 -12.50
CA ASN A 34 -33.78 -9.20 -12.82
C ASN A 34 -32.67 -8.99 -13.87
N SER A 35 -31.51 -9.62 -13.68
CA SER A 35 -30.53 -9.89 -14.75
C SER A 35 -30.44 -11.39 -15.02
N VAL A 36 -30.38 -11.74 -16.31
CA VAL A 36 -30.58 -13.10 -16.86
C VAL A 36 -29.24 -13.69 -17.31
N GLY A 37 -28.86 -14.81 -16.72
CA GLY A 37 -27.77 -15.68 -17.18
C GLY A 37 -28.19 -17.15 -17.01
N SER A 38 -28.17 -17.92 -18.10
CA SER A 38 -28.40 -19.37 -18.19
C SER A 38 -29.41 -19.94 -17.20
N THR A 39 -30.70 -20.01 -17.57
CA THR A 39 -31.75 -20.60 -16.72
C THR A 39 -31.31 -22.00 -16.23
N PRO A 40 -30.98 -22.16 -14.93
CA PRO A 40 -30.90 -23.47 -14.34
C PRO A 40 -32.32 -24.04 -14.43
N VAL A 41 -32.47 -25.34 -14.65
CA VAL A 41 -33.77 -25.99 -14.42
C VAL A 41 -34.24 -25.52 -13.03
N PRO A 42 -35.44 -24.94 -12.90
CA PRO A 42 -35.90 -24.40 -11.63
C PRO A 42 -35.75 -25.49 -10.59
N GLN A 43 -35.05 -25.19 -9.50
CA GLN A 43 -34.85 -26.14 -8.42
C GLN A 43 -36.21 -26.62 -7.96
N LEU A 44 -36.52 -27.89 -8.21
CA LEU A 44 -37.80 -28.48 -7.82
C LEU A 44 -37.85 -28.51 -6.29
N ARG A 45 -38.64 -27.59 -5.73
CA ARG A 45 -38.85 -27.50 -4.29
C ARG A 45 -39.96 -28.46 -3.89
N ARG A 46 -39.60 -29.56 -3.23
CA ARG A 46 -40.57 -30.50 -2.66
C ARG A 46 -41.05 -29.97 -1.31
N ILE A 47 -42.33 -29.65 -1.21
CA ILE A 47 -42.98 -29.22 0.03
C ILE A 47 -44.04 -30.27 0.32
N TYR A 48 -43.92 -30.94 1.47
CA TYR A 48 -44.96 -31.85 1.93
C TYR A 48 -46.07 -31.02 2.58
N VAL A 49 -47.28 -31.15 2.07
CA VAL A 49 -48.46 -30.47 2.58
C VAL A 49 -49.49 -31.50 3.04
N PRO A 50 -50.25 -31.24 4.12
CA PRO A 50 -51.35 -32.12 4.52
C PRO A 50 -52.42 -32.16 3.43
N ALA A 51 -52.78 -33.34 2.95
CA ALA A 51 -53.74 -33.49 1.84
C ALA A 51 -55.17 -33.06 2.23
N ASP A 52 -55.48 -33.08 3.53
CA ASP A 52 -56.78 -32.78 4.13
C ASP A 52 -56.96 -31.32 4.54
N ARG A 53 -55.93 -30.47 4.40
CA ARG A 53 -55.96 -29.03 4.76
C ARG A 53 -55.38 -28.14 3.67
N PRO A 54 -56.14 -27.88 2.59
CA PRO A 54 -55.68 -27.10 1.45
C PRO A 54 -55.40 -25.63 1.77
N GLU A 55 -56.00 -25.06 2.83
CA GLU A 55 -55.71 -23.70 3.30
C GLU A 55 -54.28 -23.51 3.82
N ALA A 56 -53.60 -24.61 4.17
CA ALA A 56 -52.20 -24.60 4.60
C ALA A 56 -51.22 -24.77 3.42
N TRP A 57 -51.72 -24.98 2.20
CA TRP A 57 -50.87 -25.09 1.02
C TRP A 57 -50.30 -23.69 0.69
N PRO A 58 -49.09 -23.61 0.11
CA PRO A 58 -48.53 -22.32 -0.26
C PRO A 58 -49.48 -21.60 -1.24
N LYS A 59 -49.52 -20.26 -1.26
CA LYS A 59 -50.44 -19.53 -2.15
C LYS A 59 -49.99 -19.67 -3.62
N GLY A 60 -50.90 -20.05 -4.52
CA GLY A 60 -50.63 -20.21 -5.96
C GLY A 60 -51.70 -21.05 -6.68
N GLU A 61 -51.66 -21.07 -8.01
CA GLU A 61 -52.46 -22.00 -8.82
C GLU A 61 -51.81 -23.39 -8.80
N TRP A 62 -52.43 -24.34 -8.09
CA TRP A 62 -51.92 -25.70 -7.98
C TRP A 62 -52.64 -26.65 -8.92
N HIS A 63 -51.88 -27.35 -9.75
CA HIS A 63 -52.39 -28.45 -10.56
C HIS A 63 -52.01 -29.79 -9.90
N PRO A 64 -52.99 -30.64 -9.54
CA PRO A 64 -52.69 -31.94 -8.97
C PRO A 64 -52.07 -32.85 -10.04
N ILE A 65 -50.87 -33.36 -9.77
CA ILE A 65 -50.16 -34.31 -10.62
C ILE A 65 -49.88 -35.57 -9.78
N PRO A 66 -50.26 -36.77 -10.25
CA PRO A 66 -49.93 -38.01 -9.54
C PRO A 66 -48.42 -38.15 -9.33
N LEU A 67 -48.01 -38.58 -8.13
CA LEU A 67 -46.60 -38.68 -7.75
C LEU A 67 -45.80 -39.62 -8.69
N SER A 68 -46.42 -40.70 -9.16
CA SER A 68 -45.84 -41.62 -10.13
C SER A 68 -45.55 -40.94 -11.48
N SER A 69 -46.45 -40.09 -11.96
CA SER A 69 -46.25 -39.31 -13.18
C SER A 69 -45.16 -38.25 -13.02
N LEU A 70 -45.08 -37.60 -11.85
CA LEU A 70 -44.00 -36.65 -11.55
C LEU A 70 -42.64 -37.36 -11.46
N ALA A 71 -42.59 -38.53 -10.83
CA ALA A 71 -41.37 -39.35 -10.73
C ALA A 71 -40.89 -39.78 -12.13
N SER A 72 -41.79 -40.30 -12.98
CA SER A 72 -41.46 -40.66 -14.37
C SER A 72 -40.85 -39.48 -15.13
N ARG A 73 -41.48 -38.30 -15.06
CA ARG A 73 -40.98 -37.09 -15.74
C ARG A 73 -39.63 -36.61 -15.19
N MET A 74 -39.40 -36.73 -13.88
CA MET A 74 -38.12 -36.37 -13.26
C MET A 74 -36.99 -37.33 -13.66
N ASP A 75 -37.28 -38.62 -13.74
CA ASP A 75 -36.32 -39.63 -14.15
C ASP A 75 -36.01 -39.51 -15.64
N GLU A 76 -36.99 -39.14 -16.48
CA GLU A 76 -36.77 -38.74 -17.88
C GLU A 76 -35.82 -37.53 -18.00
N ILE A 77 -35.98 -36.50 -17.17
CA ILE A 77 -35.11 -35.30 -17.16
C ILE A 77 -33.68 -35.62 -16.69
N ARG A 78 -33.52 -36.48 -15.66
CA ARG A 78 -32.20 -36.91 -15.17
C ARG A 78 -31.50 -37.82 -16.16
N ALA A 79 -32.21 -38.80 -16.72
CA ALA A 79 -31.71 -39.66 -17.78
C ALA A 79 -31.36 -38.85 -19.05
N ALA A 80 -32.02 -37.71 -19.30
CA ALA A 80 -31.67 -36.84 -20.41
C ALA A 80 -30.34 -36.09 -20.22
N ARG A 81 -29.91 -35.81 -18.98
CA ARG A 81 -28.68 -35.07 -18.63
C ARG A 81 -27.41 -35.91 -18.59
N SER A 82 -27.50 -37.17 -18.15
CA SER A 82 -26.33 -38.07 -18.07
C SER A 82 -25.99 -38.76 -19.40
N ARG A 83 -26.74 -38.46 -20.47
CA ARG A 83 -26.49 -39.03 -21.80
C ARG A 83 -25.47 -38.18 -22.55
N PRO A 84 -24.44 -38.79 -23.14
CA PRO A 84 -23.44 -38.09 -23.94
C PRO A 84 -24.10 -37.27 -25.05
N GLN A 85 -23.71 -36.01 -25.19
CA GLN A 85 -24.23 -35.12 -26.22
C GLN A 85 -23.61 -35.46 -27.59
N PRO A 86 -24.31 -35.18 -28.70
CA PRO A 86 -23.66 -35.20 -30.00
C PRO A 86 -22.51 -34.17 -30.03
N PHE A 87 -21.44 -34.49 -30.75
CA PHE A 87 -20.30 -33.58 -30.97
C PHE A 87 -19.75 -33.72 -32.40
N LEU A 88 -19.03 -32.70 -32.87
CA LEU A 88 -18.27 -32.75 -34.12
C LEU A 88 -16.93 -33.41 -33.85
N GLU A 89 -16.71 -34.58 -34.43
CA GLU A 89 -15.44 -35.30 -34.36
C GLU A 89 -14.42 -34.67 -35.31
N HIS A 90 -14.84 -34.35 -36.54
CA HIS A 90 -13.99 -33.73 -37.56
C HIS A 90 -14.75 -32.64 -38.31
N ALA A 91 -14.08 -31.51 -38.57
CA ALA A 91 -14.60 -30.45 -39.42
C ALA A 91 -13.54 -30.05 -40.47
N GLU A 92 -13.90 -30.17 -41.74
CA GLU A 92 -13.08 -29.75 -42.87
C GLU A 92 -13.77 -28.64 -43.64
N TYR A 93 -13.02 -27.59 -43.95
CA TYR A 93 -13.50 -26.43 -44.69
C TYR A 93 -12.58 -26.23 -45.90
N THR A 94 -13.13 -26.18 -47.09
CA THR A 94 -12.40 -25.89 -48.33
C THR A 94 -12.96 -24.64 -48.98
N ALA A 95 -12.13 -23.79 -49.60
CA ALA A 95 -12.58 -22.63 -50.37
C ALA A 95 -11.52 -22.14 -51.38
N LYS A 96 -11.95 -21.36 -52.38
CA LYS A 96 -11.07 -20.68 -53.32
C LYS A 96 -11.01 -19.18 -53.03
N PHE A 97 -9.83 -18.59 -53.11
CA PHE A 97 -9.64 -17.15 -52.98
C PHE A 97 -9.78 -16.44 -54.32
N ASN A 98 -10.62 -15.40 -54.39
CA ASN A 98 -10.73 -14.51 -55.55
C ASN A 98 -11.05 -13.08 -55.09
N GLY A 99 -10.19 -12.12 -55.43
CA GLY A 99 -10.52 -10.70 -55.35
C GLY A 99 -10.93 -10.15 -53.97
N GLY A 100 -10.49 -10.78 -52.87
CA GLY A 100 -10.83 -10.35 -51.51
C GLY A 100 -11.88 -11.23 -50.81
N GLU A 101 -12.45 -12.22 -51.50
CA GLU A 101 -13.48 -13.14 -50.96
C GLU A 101 -13.02 -14.60 -51.02
N LEU A 102 -13.45 -15.40 -50.06
CA LEU A 102 -13.41 -16.86 -50.12
C LEU A 102 -14.75 -17.40 -50.64
N HIS A 103 -14.72 -17.87 -51.87
CA HIS A 103 -15.88 -18.35 -52.63
C HIS A 103 -15.75 -19.84 -52.94
N GLU A 104 -16.84 -20.43 -53.45
CA GLU A 104 -16.96 -21.89 -53.67
C GLU A 104 -16.64 -22.73 -52.42
N GLY A 105 -16.87 -22.16 -51.24
CA GLY A 105 -16.53 -22.83 -50.00
C GLY A 105 -17.38 -24.08 -49.81
N ARG A 106 -16.75 -25.19 -49.45
CA ARG A 106 -17.43 -26.43 -49.02
C ARG A 106 -17.04 -26.74 -47.60
N LEU A 107 -18.01 -27.19 -46.81
CA LEU A 107 -17.76 -27.73 -45.48
C LEU A 107 -18.15 -29.20 -45.45
N GLU A 108 -17.43 -29.94 -44.63
CA GLU A 108 -17.67 -31.33 -44.31
C GLU A 108 -17.52 -31.52 -42.80
N TRP A 109 -18.59 -31.98 -42.13
CA TRP A 109 -18.58 -32.26 -40.71
C TRP A 109 -18.88 -33.73 -40.45
N SER A 110 -18.01 -34.41 -39.71
CA SER A 110 -18.26 -35.74 -39.15
C SER A 110 -18.82 -35.60 -37.74
N ILE A 111 -20.07 -36.02 -37.55
CA ILE A 111 -20.82 -35.87 -36.31
C ILE A 111 -21.03 -37.25 -35.69
N ARG A 112 -20.76 -37.35 -34.38
CA ARG A 112 -21.00 -38.55 -33.59
C ARG A 112 -21.99 -38.26 -32.46
N ARG A 113 -23.00 -39.11 -32.31
CA ARG A 113 -23.99 -39.11 -31.23
C ARG A 113 -23.88 -40.42 -30.47
N PRO A 114 -23.28 -40.43 -29.27
CA PRO A 114 -22.88 -41.69 -28.65
C PRO A 114 -24.05 -42.57 -28.16
N ASP A 115 -25.24 -42.01 -27.84
CA ASP A 115 -26.47 -42.79 -27.71
C ASP A 115 -27.75 -41.92 -27.55
N GLY A 116 -28.92 -42.50 -27.88
CA GLY A 116 -30.24 -41.91 -27.59
C GLY A 116 -31.01 -41.33 -28.80
N PRO A 117 -32.17 -40.66 -28.54
CA PRO A 117 -33.01 -40.07 -29.58
C PRO A 117 -32.34 -38.85 -30.26
N ALA A 118 -33.00 -38.30 -31.28
CA ALA A 118 -32.54 -37.08 -31.96
C ALA A 118 -32.26 -35.94 -30.95
N ARG A 119 -31.11 -35.25 -31.10
CA ARG A 119 -30.67 -34.19 -30.20
C ARG A 119 -30.07 -33.01 -30.96
N MET A 120 -30.11 -31.84 -30.33
CA MET A 120 -29.49 -30.63 -30.85
C MET A 120 -27.99 -30.63 -30.54
N LEU A 121 -27.19 -30.35 -31.56
CA LEU A 121 -25.75 -30.10 -31.50
C LEU A 121 -25.53 -28.58 -31.58
N PRO A 122 -25.00 -27.93 -30.53
CA PRO A 122 -24.67 -26.51 -30.60
C PRO A 122 -23.47 -26.30 -31.52
N LEU A 123 -23.60 -25.40 -32.50
CA LEU A 123 -22.53 -25.05 -33.44
C LEU A 123 -21.74 -23.81 -33.01
N GLY A 124 -22.11 -23.17 -31.90
CA GLY A 124 -21.47 -21.95 -31.41
C GLY A 124 -21.84 -20.71 -32.24
N GLU A 125 -21.03 -19.66 -32.09
CA GLU A 125 -21.16 -18.38 -32.80
C GLU A 125 -20.23 -18.36 -34.02
N PHE A 126 -20.45 -19.25 -34.99
CA PHE A 126 -19.63 -19.27 -36.20
C PHE A 126 -20.06 -18.17 -37.19
N ASN A 127 -19.11 -17.57 -37.91
CA ASN A 127 -19.34 -16.40 -38.78
C ASN A 127 -19.37 -16.73 -40.28
N LEU A 128 -19.39 -18.01 -40.63
CA LEU A 128 -19.47 -18.46 -42.02
C LEU A 128 -20.89 -18.33 -42.57
N ASN A 129 -21.02 -17.84 -43.82
CA ASN A 129 -22.31 -17.81 -44.51
C ASN A 129 -22.65 -19.20 -45.07
N VAL A 130 -23.27 -20.06 -44.26
CA VAL A 130 -23.50 -21.47 -44.58
C VAL A 130 -24.83 -21.69 -45.32
N ALA A 131 -24.79 -22.44 -46.41
CA ALA A 131 -25.94 -22.83 -47.21
C ALA A 131 -25.94 -24.34 -47.56
N GLY A 132 -27.13 -24.89 -47.83
CA GLY A 132 -27.27 -26.21 -48.45
C GLY A 132 -26.79 -27.40 -47.61
N LEU A 133 -26.87 -27.34 -46.27
CA LEU A 133 -26.47 -28.45 -45.39
C LEU A 133 -27.28 -29.73 -45.67
N THR A 134 -26.59 -30.81 -46.03
CA THR A 134 -27.19 -32.12 -46.33
C THR A 134 -26.40 -33.26 -45.69
N TRP A 135 -27.06 -34.36 -45.34
CA TRP A 135 -26.38 -35.57 -44.86
C TRP A 135 -25.81 -36.40 -46.02
N ALA A 136 -24.55 -36.85 -45.91
CA ALA A 136 -23.78 -37.46 -47.01
C ALA A 136 -24.06 -38.96 -47.29
N THR A 137 -24.77 -39.69 -46.42
CA THR A 137 -25.11 -41.13 -46.58
C THR A 137 -26.41 -41.48 -45.82
N SER A 138 -27.21 -42.49 -46.15
CA SER A 138 -27.47 -43.30 -47.36
C SER A 138 -28.88 -43.89 -47.13
N THR A 139 -29.91 -43.34 -47.78
CA THR A 139 -31.18 -44.06 -47.96
C THR A 139 -31.08 -44.83 -49.28
N ALA A 140 -31.72 -45.99 -49.39
CA ALA A 140 -31.70 -46.90 -50.54
C ALA A 140 -32.17 -46.29 -51.88
N ASP A 141 -32.44 -44.97 -51.92
CA ASP A 141 -33.01 -44.20 -53.02
C ASP A 141 -32.10 -43.05 -53.49
N GLY A 142 -30.84 -42.98 -53.02
CA GLY A 142 -29.84 -42.00 -53.49
C GLY A 142 -30.11 -40.52 -53.17
N SER A 143 -31.24 -40.20 -52.56
CA SER A 143 -31.66 -38.83 -52.22
C SER A 143 -30.91 -38.28 -50.99
N ARG A 144 -30.23 -37.14 -51.13
CA ARG A 144 -29.62 -36.40 -50.00
C ARG A 144 -30.70 -35.77 -49.12
N LYS A 145 -30.71 -36.09 -47.83
CA LYS A 145 -31.66 -35.49 -46.86
C LYS A 145 -31.11 -34.16 -46.34
N PRO A 146 -31.88 -33.05 -46.40
CA PRO A 146 -31.45 -31.79 -45.81
C PRO A 146 -31.30 -31.92 -44.29
N VAL A 147 -30.30 -31.25 -43.74
CA VAL A 147 -30.09 -31.18 -42.30
C VAL A 147 -31.07 -30.15 -41.73
N VAL A 148 -31.72 -30.49 -40.61
CA VAL A 148 -32.51 -29.52 -39.86
C VAL A 148 -31.57 -28.75 -38.95
N TRP A 149 -31.41 -27.46 -39.19
CA TRP A 149 -30.58 -26.55 -38.40
C TRP A 149 -31.27 -25.19 -38.30
N GLY A 150 -30.85 -24.39 -37.32
CA GLY A 150 -31.38 -23.06 -37.12
C GLY A 150 -30.78 -22.39 -35.90
N THR A 151 -31.31 -21.24 -35.52
CA THR A 151 -30.90 -20.52 -34.32
C THR A 151 -31.78 -20.91 -33.14
N ASN A 152 -31.16 -21.15 -31.99
CA ASN A 152 -31.91 -21.31 -30.75
C ASN A 152 -32.49 -19.94 -30.27
N PRO A 153 -33.37 -19.91 -29.26
CA PRO A 153 -33.95 -18.66 -28.75
C PRO A 153 -32.95 -17.62 -28.22
N ARG A 154 -31.66 -17.97 -28.11
CA ARG A 154 -30.56 -17.08 -27.70
C ARG A 154 -29.73 -16.60 -28.89
N GLY A 155 -30.11 -16.92 -30.12
CA GLY A 155 -29.42 -16.51 -31.35
C GLY A 155 -28.27 -17.42 -31.79
N ALA A 156 -27.89 -18.44 -31.02
CA ALA A 156 -26.78 -19.33 -31.40
C ALA A 156 -27.24 -20.47 -32.33
N ALA A 157 -26.41 -20.82 -33.31
CA ALA A 157 -26.72 -21.86 -34.28
C ALA A 157 -26.70 -23.26 -33.66
N SER A 158 -27.63 -24.12 -34.07
CA SER A 158 -27.77 -25.50 -33.60
C SER A 158 -28.28 -26.43 -34.70
N LEU A 159 -27.83 -27.68 -34.68
CA LEU A 159 -28.09 -28.69 -35.71
C LEU A 159 -28.76 -29.94 -35.12
N LEU A 160 -29.82 -30.45 -35.74
CA LEU A 160 -30.53 -31.65 -35.30
C LEU A 160 -29.82 -32.91 -35.77
N VAL A 161 -29.28 -33.67 -34.82
CA VAL A 161 -28.60 -34.93 -35.07
C VAL A 161 -29.59 -36.06 -34.83
N ASP A 162 -30.19 -36.55 -35.92
CA ASP A 162 -31.20 -37.62 -35.90
C ASP A 162 -30.62 -39.05 -35.92
N ARG A 163 -29.30 -39.18 -36.15
CA ARG A 163 -28.57 -40.45 -36.31
C ARG A 163 -27.39 -40.59 -35.33
N SER A 164 -26.90 -41.82 -35.12
CA SER A 164 -25.76 -42.11 -34.22
C SER A 164 -24.41 -41.64 -34.77
N GLN A 165 -24.26 -41.66 -36.09
CA GLN A 165 -23.10 -41.13 -36.80
C GLN A 165 -23.56 -40.60 -38.15
N GLY A 166 -22.93 -39.54 -38.64
CA GLY A 166 -23.22 -39.04 -39.96
C GLY A 166 -22.27 -37.93 -40.39
N ARG A 167 -22.11 -37.81 -41.69
CA ARG A 167 -21.35 -36.74 -42.33
C ARG A 167 -22.32 -35.71 -42.90
N VAL A 168 -22.07 -34.43 -42.64
CA VAL A 168 -22.83 -33.29 -43.15
C VAL A 168 -21.96 -32.54 -44.13
N ASP A 169 -22.47 -32.34 -45.34
CA ASP A 169 -21.81 -31.53 -46.37
C ASP A 169 -22.62 -30.24 -46.60
N GLY A 170 -21.93 -29.14 -46.89
CA GLY A 170 -22.58 -27.86 -47.19
C GLY A 170 -21.68 -26.91 -47.97
N GLN A 171 -22.22 -25.74 -48.26
CA GLN A 171 -21.50 -24.64 -48.90
C GLN A 171 -21.32 -23.49 -47.92
N TRP A 172 -20.24 -22.73 -48.08
CA TRP A 172 -20.01 -21.51 -47.30
C TRP A 172 -19.27 -20.45 -48.11
N SER A 173 -19.38 -19.20 -47.68
CA SER A 173 -18.51 -18.10 -48.12
C SER A 173 -18.09 -17.24 -46.93
N LEU A 174 -17.01 -16.49 -47.11
CA LEU A 174 -16.50 -15.53 -46.13
C LEU A 174 -15.86 -14.34 -46.84
N ASP A 175 -16.32 -13.14 -46.52
CA ASP A 175 -15.75 -11.90 -47.01
C ASP A 175 -14.48 -11.53 -46.23
N GLY A 176 -13.44 -11.14 -46.97
CA GLY A 176 -12.17 -10.71 -46.40
C GLY A 176 -12.08 -9.20 -46.27
N ARG A 177 -11.27 -8.75 -45.31
CA ARG A 177 -10.88 -7.36 -45.16
C ARG A 177 -9.67 -7.07 -46.05
N ILE A 178 -9.84 -6.21 -47.04
CA ILE A 178 -8.77 -5.79 -47.94
C ILE A 178 -7.83 -4.81 -47.21
N LEU A 179 -6.54 -5.12 -47.17
CA LEU A 179 -5.47 -4.31 -46.60
C LEU A 179 -4.48 -3.88 -47.70
N ALA A 180 -3.58 -2.94 -47.40
CA ALA A 180 -2.63 -2.41 -48.39
C ALA A 180 -1.69 -3.49 -49.00
N ALA A 181 -1.39 -4.54 -48.25
CA ALA A 181 -0.44 -5.59 -48.62
C ALA A 181 -1.06 -6.98 -48.82
N GLY A 182 -2.39 -7.12 -48.74
CA GLY A 182 -3.06 -8.43 -48.84
C GLY A 182 -4.51 -8.42 -48.40
N THR A 183 -5.11 -9.59 -48.23
CA THR A 183 -6.47 -9.76 -47.69
C THR A 183 -6.44 -10.57 -46.41
N GLU A 184 -7.13 -10.09 -45.38
CA GLU A 184 -7.24 -10.72 -44.07
C GLU A 184 -8.65 -11.31 -43.85
N PHE A 185 -8.71 -12.50 -43.26
CA PHE A 185 -9.94 -13.23 -42.96
C PHE A 185 -9.95 -13.63 -41.49
N ASP A 186 -10.97 -13.19 -40.75
CA ASP A 186 -11.21 -13.61 -39.37
C ASP A 186 -12.23 -14.76 -39.39
N PHE A 187 -11.78 -15.99 -39.11
CA PHE A 187 -12.63 -17.16 -39.04
C PHE A 187 -13.13 -17.41 -37.62
N VAL A 188 -14.43 -17.64 -37.50
CA VAL A 188 -15.07 -18.26 -36.33
C VAL A 188 -15.78 -19.54 -36.80
N LEU A 189 -15.26 -20.70 -36.40
CA LEU A 189 -15.64 -22.02 -36.88
C LEU A 189 -16.44 -22.80 -35.83
N ALA A 190 -17.21 -23.80 -36.28
CA ALA A 190 -17.96 -24.68 -35.39
C ALA A 190 -17.02 -25.51 -34.48
N PRO A 191 -17.31 -25.65 -33.17
CA PRO A 191 -16.46 -26.42 -32.25
C PRO A 191 -16.36 -27.90 -32.64
N ALA A 192 -15.13 -28.36 -32.94
CA ALA A 192 -14.84 -29.75 -33.32
C ALA A 192 -13.60 -30.29 -32.60
N THR A 193 -13.49 -31.62 -32.47
CA THR A 193 -12.28 -32.27 -31.93
C THR A 193 -11.08 -32.04 -32.84
N THR A 194 -11.28 -31.97 -34.15
CA THR A 194 -10.22 -31.64 -35.12
C THR A 194 -10.78 -30.82 -36.28
N THR A 195 -10.12 -29.70 -36.57
CA THR A 195 -10.49 -28.75 -37.61
C THR A 195 -9.36 -28.60 -38.63
N ARG A 196 -9.72 -28.69 -39.92
CA ARG A 196 -8.80 -28.51 -41.06
C ARG A 196 -9.38 -27.48 -42.03
N LEU A 197 -8.55 -26.56 -42.49
CA LEU A 197 -8.89 -25.55 -43.50
C LEU A 197 -8.03 -25.76 -44.75
N ARG A 198 -8.64 -25.76 -45.94
CA ARG A 198 -7.98 -25.98 -47.22
C ARG A 198 -8.32 -24.84 -48.16
N ILE A 199 -7.39 -23.93 -48.35
CA ILE A 199 -7.59 -22.73 -49.16
C ILE A 199 -6.80 -22.86 -50.46
N THR A 200 -7.48 -22.70 -51.59
CA THR A 200 -6.85 -22.63 -52.90
C THR A 200 -6.66 -21.17 -53.30
N VAL A 201 -5.42 -20.76 -53.57
CA VAL A 201 -5.03 -19.38 -53.91
C VAL A 201 -4.28 -19.33 -55.25
N PRO A 202 -4.27 -18.20 -55.97
CA PRO A 202 -3.48 -18.06 -57.18
C PRO A 202 -1.98 -18.31 -56.93
N ALA A 203 -1.29 -18.89 -57.91
CA ALA A 203 0.14 -19.12 -57.82
C ALA A 203 0.90 -17.79 -57.62
N GLY A 204 1.85 -17.79 -56.69
CA GLY A 204 2.57 -16.59 -56.28
C GLY A 204 1.97 -15.88 -55.06
N MET A 205 0.85 -16.36 -54.51
CA MET A 205 0.33 -15.89 -53.21
C MET A 205 0.79 -16.79 -52.06
N VAL A 206 1.04 -16.18 -50.90
CA VAL A 206 1.40 -16.84 -49.64
C VAL A 206 0.24 -16.71 -48.66
N VAL A 207 -0.01 -17.79 -47.91
CA VAL A 207 -1.02 -17.82 -46.84
C VAL A 207 -0.31 -17.87 -45.49
N SER A 208 -0.58 -16.90 -44.63
CA SER A 208 -0.13 -16.87 -43.24
C SER A 208 -1.31 -17.02 -42.28
N THR A 209 -1.06 -17.61 -41.11
CA THR A 209 -2.09 -17.91 -40.11
C THR A 209 -1.63 -17.48 -38.72
N SER A 210 -2.54 -16.94 -37.91
CA SER A 210 -2.25 -16.58 -36.51
C SER A 210 -2.23 -17.77 -35.57
N GLN A 211 -2.90 -18.87 -35.94
CA GLN A 211 -2.97 -20.11 -35.16
C GLN A 211 -2.93 -21.33 -36.06
N GLY A 212 -2.39 -22.43 -35.52
CA GLY A 212 -2.23 -23.68 -36.27
C GLY A 212 -1.01 -23.69 -37.17
N GLU A 213 -0.78 -24.83 -37.81
CA GLU A 213 0.34 -25.02 -38.73
C GLU A 213 -0.16 -24.93 -40.18
N ALA A 214 0.50 -24.07 -40.98
CA ALA A 214 0.36 -24.01 -42.42
C ALA A 214 1.63 -24.60 -43.07
N PRO A 215 1.60 -25.88 -43.51
CA PRO A 215 2.70 -26.49 -44.25
C PRO A 215 2.91 -25.79 -45.60
N ARG A 216 4.04 -26.07 -46.26
CA ARG A 216 4.38 -25.56 -47.59
C ARG A 216 3.22 -25.72 -48.61
N PRO A 217 3.07 -24.79 -49.57
CA PRO A 217 2.01 -24.86 -50.58
C PRO A 217 2.12 -26.15 -51.38
N LEU A 218 0.99 -26.82 -51.55
CA LEU A 218 0.84 -27.96 -52.45
C LEU A 218 0.42 -27.46 -53.84
N PRO A 219 0.76 -28.20 -54.92
CA PRO A 219 0.21 -27.92 -56.24
C PRO A 219 -1.33 -27.93 -56.16
N GLY A 220 -1.96 -26.85 -56.63
CA GLY A 220 -3.42 -26.76 -56.65
C GLY A 220 -4.04 -27.73 -57.66
N PRO A 221 -5.37 -27.96 -57.58
CA PRO A 221 -6.10 -28.83 -58.51
C PRO A 221 -6.11 -28.31 -59.96
N GLU A 222 -5.81 -27.02 -60.16
CA GLU A 222 -5.79 -26.36 -61.47
C GLU A 222 -4.41 -25.73 -61.73
N PRO A 223 -3.92 -25.71 -62.98
CA PRO A 223 -2.67 -25.03 -63.33
C PRO A 223 -2.75 -23.54 -62.98
N GLY A 224 -1.72 -23.02 -62.30
CA GLY A 224 -1.70 -21.62 -61.85
C GLY A 224 -2.35 -21.36 -60.49
N TRP A 225 -2.73 -22.41 -59.76
CA TRP A 225 -3.22 -22.33 -58.38
C TRP A 225 -2.34 -23.15 -57.42
N THR A 226 -2.31 -22.73 -56.16
CA THR A 226 -1.66 -23.44 -55.05
C THR A 226 -2.67 -23.73 -53.95
N GLU A 227 -2.55 -24.90 -53.32
CA GLU A 227 -3.40 -25.32 -52.21
C GLU A 227 -2.63 -25.21 -50.89
N TRP A 228 -3.23 -24.54 -49.91
CA TRP A 228 -2.72 -24.41 -48.55
C TRP A 228 -3.62 -25.18 -47.58
N GLN A 229 -3.02 -26.06 -46.78
CA GLN A 229 -3.73 -26.88 -45.80
C GLN A 229 -3.38 -26.44 -44.38
N VAL A 230 -4.26 -25.70 -43.70
CA VAL A 230 -4.04 -25.21 -42.34
C VAL A 230 -4.68 -26.16 -41.33
N TRP A 231 -3.90 -26.60 -40.35
CA TRP A 231 -4.33 -27.51 -39.28
C TRP A 231 -4.58 -26.75 -37.99
N LEU A 232 -5.83 -26.70 -37.53
CA LEU A 232 -6.26 -25.86 -36.40
C LEU A 232 -6.56 -26.64 -35.12
N GLY A 233 -6.59 -27.98 -35.17
CA GLY A 233 -6.94 -28.80 -34.00
C GLY A 233 -8.34 -28.46 -33.48
N SER A 234 -8.49 -28.20 -32.19
CA SER A 234 -9.76 -27.83 -31.55
C SER A 234 -10.05 -26.33 -31.50
N ARG A 235 -9.22 -25.50 -32.15
CA ARG A 235 -9.41 -24.04 -32.16
C ARG A 235 -10.59 -23.64 -33.03
N THR A 236 -11.43 -22.74 -32.51
CA THR A 236 -12.60 -22.20 -33.21
C THR A 236 -12.36 -20.82 -33.80
N HIS A 237 -11.25 -20.15 -33.47
CA HIS A 237 -10.92 -18.83 -33.98
C HIS A 237 -9.55 -18.85 -34.64
N VAL A 238 -9.45 -18.31 -35.87
CA VAL A 238 -8.16 -18.14 -36.56
C VAL A 238 -8.22 -16.92 -37.48
N ARG A 239 -7.10 -16.20 -37.57
CA ARG A 239 -6.93 -15.14 -38.55
C ARG A 239 -5.99 -15.64 -39.65
N LEU A 240 -6.46 -15.56 -40.89
CA LEU A 240 -5.72 -15.98 -42.08
C LEU A 240 -5.47 -14.77 -42.97
N ARG A 241 -4.25 -14.62 -43.46
CA ARG A 241 -3.86 -13.54 -44.37
C ARG A 241 -3.29 -14.11 -45.66
N ILE A 242 -3.73 -13.56 -46.79
CA ILE A 242 -3.32 -13.94 -48.14
C ILE A 242 -2.65 -12.74 -48.78
N GLU A 243 -1.39 -12.88 -49.18
CA GLU A 243 -0.59 -11.79 -49.75
C GLU A 243 0.32 -12.25 -50.90
N PRO A 244 0.71 -11.34 -51.81
CA PRO A 244 1.68 -11.66 -52.85
C PRO A 244 3.02 -12.07 -52.23
N SER A 245 3.64 -13.11 -52.78
CA SER A 245 5.00 -13.50 -52.42
C SER A 245 5.95 -12.37 -52.77
N ALA A 246 6.39 -11.61 -51.77
CA ALA A 246 7.37 -10.55 -51.96
C ALA A 246 8.71 -11.13 -52.46
N ASP A 247 9.36 -10.44 -53.39
CA ASP A 247 10.75 -10.73 -53.76
C ASP A 247 11.64 -10.32 -52.57
N PRO A 248 12.30 -11.27 -51.89
CA PRO A 248 13.05 -10.98 -50.66
C PRO A 248 14.24 -10.03 -50.88
N ALA A 249 14.62 -9.74 -52.13
CA ALA A 249 15.66 -8.79 -52.48
C ALA A 249 15.19 -7.32 -52.56
N ALA A 250 13.87 -7.05 -52.63
CA ALA A 250 13.34 -5.71 -52.92
C ALA A 250 12.67 -5.01 -51.72
N ALA A 251 12.27 -5.75 -50.67
CA ALA A 251 11.66 -5.17 -49.48
C ALA A 251 12.72 -4.57 -48.56
N ARG A 252 12.61 -3.28 -48.21
CA ARG A 252 13.35 -2.72 -47.07
C ARG A 252 12.63 -3.16 -45.80
N PRO A 253 13.23 -4.00 -44.94
CA PRO A 253 12.56 -4.49 -43.75
C PRO A 253 12.27 -3.32 -42.80
N LEU A 254 11.00 -3.10 -42.47
CA LEU A 254 10.60 -2.16 -41.43
C LEU A 254 10.49 -2.93 -40.12
N ASN A 255 11.58 -2.91 -39.35
CA ASN A 255 11.59 -3.51 -38.02
C ASN A 255 11.29 -2.44 -36.99
N VAL A 256 10.31 -2.66 -36.13
CA VAL A 256 9.92 -1.77 -35.04
C VAL A 256 10.23 -2.46 -33.72
N ALA A 257 10.75 -1.72 -32.74
CA ALA A 257 10.98 -2.22 -31.40
C ALA A 257 10.31 -1.35 -30.35
N ARG A 258 9.85 -1.96 -29.26
CA ARG A 258 9.57 -1.28 -27.98
C ARG A 258 10.59 -1.75 -26.97
N THR A 259 11.16 -0.81 -26.24
CA THR A 259 12.28 -1.06 -25.35
C THR A 259 11.90 -0.76 -23.91
N SER A 260 12.18 -1.69 -23.00
CA SER A 260 12.04 -1.49 -21.56
C SER A 260 13.34 -1.92 -20.89
N ILE A 261 14.05 -0.99 -20.25
CA ILE A 261 15.33 -1.28 -19.59
C ILE A 261 15.24 -0.93 -18.11
N SER A 262 15.57 -1.88 -17.25
CA SER A 262 15.64 -1.70 -15.80
C SER A 262 17.09 -1.77 -15.34
N TYR A 263 17.57 -0.71 -14.71
CA TYR A 263 18.87 -0.62 -14.07
C TYR A 263 18.72 -0.76 -12.55
N SER A 264 19.51 -1.63 -11.93
CA SER A 264 19.68 -1.70 -10.48
C SER A 264 21.12 -1.33 -10.14
N VAL A 265 21.28 -0.16 -9.52
CA VAL A 265 22.58 0.43 -9.18
C VAL A 265 22.92 0.10 -7.73
N ARG A 266 24.05 -0.60 -7.54
CA ARG A 266 24.62 -0.97 -6.23
C ARG A 266 25.93 -0.21 -5.99
N SER A 267 26.62 -0.45 -4.87
CA SER A 267 27.91 0.21 -4.62
C SER A 267 29.06 -0.36 -5.48
N GLU A 268 28.91 -1.59 -5.99
CA GLU A 268 29.93 -2.30 -6.77
C GLU A 268 29.65 -2.44 -8.27
N ALA A 269 28.38 -2.51 -8.67
CA ALA A 269 28.00 -2.79 -10.06
C ALA A 269 26.58 -2.28 -10.40
N VAL A 270 26.36 -2.04 -11.69
CA VAL A 270 25.03 -1.83 -12.28
C VAL A 270 24.57 -3.14 -12.89
N ARG A 271 23.44 -3.66 -12.42
CA ARG A 271 22.74 -4.76 -13.11
C ARG A 271 21.74 -4.16 -14.07
N LEU A 272 21.69 -4.68 -15.28
CA LEU A 272 20.72 -4.25 -16.29
C LEU A 272 19.89 -5.44 -16.76
N PHE A 273 18.60 -5.20 -16.90
CA PHE A 273 17.63 -6.10 -17.49
C PHE A 273 16.94 -5.34 -18.62
N ALA A 274 17.11 -5.79 -19.86
CA ALA A 274 16.51 -5.16 -21.02
C ALA A 274 15.53 -6.12 -21.69
N GLU A 275 14.34 -5.63 -22.01
CA GLU A 275 13.29 -6.35 -22.72
C GLU A 275 12.95 -5.60 -24.00
N PHE A 276 12.97 -6.31 -25.13
CA PHE A 276 12.68 -5.78 -26.45
C PHE A 276 11.50 -6.52 -27.08
N ASP A 277 10.38 -5.83 -27.27
CA ASP A 277 9.27 -6.34 -28.08
C ASP A 277 9.56 -6.02 -29.54
N LEU A 278 9.74 -7.05 -30.35
CA LEU A 278 10.13 -6.92 -31.76
C LEU A 278 8.90 -7.13 -32.66
N ASP A 279 8.62 -6.16 -33.53
CA ASP A 279 7.61 -6.25 -34.57
C ASP A 279 8.29 -6.10 -35.94
N VAL A 280 8.27 -7.15 -36.74
CA VAL A 280 8.94 -7.20 -38.04
C VAL A 280 7.91 -7.09 -39.15
N LEU A 281 7.84 -5.92 -39.78
CA LEU A 281 6.91 -5.66 -40.87
C LEU A 281 7.60 -5.91 -42.22
N GLU A 282 6.84 -6.50 -43.15
CA GLU A 282 7.21 -6.66 -44.57
C GLU A 282 8.40 -7.61 -44.86
N SER A 283 8.95 -8.29 -43.85
CA SER A 283 10.10 -9.19 -44.00
C SER A 283 10.16 -10.27 -42.92
N SER A 284 11.17 -11.14 -43.00
CA SER A 284 11.47 -12.12 -41.95
C SER A 284 12.86 -11.93 -41.38
N LEU A 285 12.99 -11.85 -40.05
CA LEU A 285 14.26 -11.60 -39.35
C LEU A 285 14.77 -12.88 -38.68
N ARG A 286 16.03 -13.23 -38.90
CA ARG A 286 16.70 -14.37 -38.22
C ARG A 286 17.83 -13.94 -37.29
N GLU A 287 18.39 -12.76 -37.50
CA GLU A 287 19.54 -12.25 -36.76
C GLU A 287 19.20 -10.88 -36.20
N VAL A 288 19.38 -10.71 -34.89
CA VAL A 288 19.24 -9.42 -34.19
C VAL A 288 20.63 -8.96 -33.76
N ARG A 289 20.95 -7.70 -34.04
CA ARG A 289 22.23 -7.08 -33.67
C ARG A 289 22.00 -5.98 -32.65
N ILE A 290 22.70 -6.08 -31.52
CA ILE A 290 22.60 -5.13 -30.41
C ILE A 290 23.98 -4.53 -30.17
N LEU A 291 24.08 -3.22 -30.28
CA LEU A 291 25.26 -2.46 -29.87
C LEU A 291 25.22 -2.26 -28.36
N ILE A 292 26.28 -2.67 -27.67
CA ILE A 292 26.45 -2.50 -26.22
C ILE A 292 27.71 -1.67 -25.92
N ASP A 293 27.64 -0.89 -24.84
CA ASP A 293 28.81 -0.16 -24.33
C ASP A 293 29.92 -1.15 -23.89
N PRO A 294 31.21 -0.78 -24.01
CA PRO A 294 32.34 -1.71 -23.88
C PRO A 294 32.55 -2.26 -22.45
N ASP A 295 31.98 -1.61 -21.44
CA ASP A 295 32.02 -2.00 -20.03
C ASP A 295 30.88 -2.95 -19.62
N VAL A 296 29.98 -3.29 -20.55
CA VAL A 296 28.85 -4.20 -20.34
C VAL A 296 29.24 -5.65 -20.59
N GLN A 297 28.98 -6.50 -19.60
CA GLN A 297 29.13 -7.95 -19.70
C GLN A 297 27.77 -8.64 -19.75
N VAL A 298 27.40 -9.19 -20.90
CA VAL A 298 26.14 -9.93 -21.09
C VAL A 298 26.21 -11.28 -20.39
N THR A 299 25.24 -11.55 -19.53
CA THR A 299 25.14 -12.78 -18.72
C THR A 299 24.21 -13.81 -19.37
N SER A 300 23.04 -13.38 -19.85
CA SER A 300 22.09 -14.26 -20.55
C SER A 300 21.27 -13.48 -21.59
N ILE A 301 20.79 -14.23 -22.59
CA ILE A 301 19.85 -13.75 -23.61
C ILE A 301 18.78 -14.83 -23.79
N GLU A 302 17.53 -14.44 -23.59
CA GLU A 302 16.34 -15.30 -23.63
C GLU A 302 15.32 -14.75 -24.63
N TYR A 303 14.52 -15.63 -25.22
CA TYR A 303 13.50 -15.28 -26.21
C TYR A 303 12.19 -16.00 -25.90
N GLY A 304 11.11 -15.23 -25.75
CA GLY A 304 9.80 -15.71 -25.29
C GLY A 304 9.81 -16.19 -23.84
N ASP A 305 9.03 -17.22 -23.51
CA ASP A 305 8.84 -17.74 -22.14
C ASP A 305 10.05 -18.58 -21.63
N GLY A 306 11.29 -18.08 -21.79
CA GLY A 306 12.51 -18.68 -21.23
C GLY A 306 13.35 -19.54 -22.20
N GLY A 307 13.20 -19.35 -23.51
CA GLY A 307 14.04 -20.05 -24.50
C GLY A 307 15.43 -19.43 -24.59
N VAL A 308 16.47 -20.15 -24.14
CA VAL A 308 17.87 -19.70 -24.31
C VAL A 308 18.25 -19.68 -25.78
N VAL A 309 18.79 -18.54 -26.24
CA VAL A 309 19.13 -18.33 -27.65
C VAL A 309 20.65 -18.34 -27.87
N SER A 310 21.09 -18.79 -29.04
CA SER A 310 22.50 -18.73 -29.41
C SER A 310 22.92 -17.31 -29.78
N TRP A 311 23.99 -16.81 -29.18
CA TRP A 311 24.54 -15.48 -29.45
C TRP A 311 26.06 -15.48 -29.49
N ARG A 312 26.64 -14.47 -30.15
CA ARG A 312 28.10 -14.24 -30.22
C ARG A 312 28.43 -12.77 -30.08
N LEU A 313 29.58 -12.48 -29.47
CA LEU A 313 30.13 -11.13 -29.39
C LEU A 313 31.04 -10.87 -30.57
N GLN A 314 30.91 -9.70 -31.17
CA GLN A 314 31.82 -9.20 -32.19
C GLN A 314 32.23 -7.78 -31.82
N THR A 315 33.48 -7.62 -31.40
CA THR A 315 34.05 -6.29 -31.08
C THR A 315 34.49 -5.63 -32.38
N GLY A 316 33.92 -4.46 -32.70
CA GLY A 316 34.29 -3.63 -33.85
C GLY A 316 34.84 -2.28 -33.43
N GLU A 317 35.21 -1.42 -34.40
CA GLU A 317 35.72 -0.07 -34.14
C GLU A 317 34.70 0.87 -33.46
N GLN A 318 33.40 0.57 -33.57
CA GLN A 318 32.29 1.39 -33.03
C GLN A 318 31.69 0.87 -31.71
N GLY A 319 32.22 -0.22 -31.15
CA GLY A 319 31.72 -0.83 -29.91
C GLY A 319 31.63 -2.34 -30.00
N THR A 320 31.06 -2.95 -28.96
CA THR A 320 30.81 -4.40 -28.93
C THR A 320 29.42 -4.66 -29.47
N VAL A 321 29.31 -5.52 -30.49
CA VAL A 321 28.03 -5.92 -31.08
C VAL A 321 27.70 -7.34 -30.63
N VAL A 322 26.54 -7.50 -30.00
CA VAL A 322 25.96 -8.80 -29.66
C VAL A 322 25.10 -9.24 -30.84
N ILE A 323 25.42 -10.39 -31.42
CA ILE A 323 24.68 -10.97 -32.54
C ILE A 323 23.90 -12.17 -32.03
N VAL A 324 22.57 -12.05 -32.02
CA VAL A 324 21.63 -13.06 -31.52
C VAL A 324 20.97 -13.77 -32.71
N GLN A 325 21.03 -15.11 -32.72
CA GLN A 325 20.44 -15.94 -33.77
C GLN A 325 19.09 -16.49 -33.31
N LEU A 326 17.99 -15.97 -33.86
CA LEU A 326 16.63 -16.38 -33.48
C LEU A 326 16.35 -17.83 -33.92
N PRO A 327 15.68 -18.64 -33.08
CA PRO A 327 15.42 -20.05 -33.38
C PRO A 327 14.49 -20.23 -34.59
N ASN A 328 13.54 -19.32 -34.77
CA ASN A 328 12.64 -19.25 -35.92
C ASN A 328 12.74 -17.86 -36.57
N SER A 329 12.51 -17.78 -37.88
CA SER A 329 12.42 -16.49 -38.57
C SER A 329 11.20 -15.72 -38.07
N LEU A 330 11.43 -14.54 -37.50
CA LEU A 330 10.40 -13.68 -36.97
C LEU A 330 9.74 -12.85 -38.09
N SER A 331 8.41 -12.84 -38.16
CA SER A 331 7.60 -12.03 -39.08
C SER A 331 6.33 -11.61 -38.36
N GLY A 332 6.00 -10.32 -38.35
CA GLY A 332 4.95 -9.72 -37.53
C GLY A 332 5.33 -9.60 -36.05
N ASP A 333 4.32 -9.66 -35.18
CA ASP A 333 4.47 -9.57 -33.72
C ASP A 333 5.25 -10.76 -33.16
N GLY A 334 6.44 -10.49 -32.60
CA GLY A 334 7.32 -11.49 -32.02
C GLY A 334 7.27 -11.62 -30.50
N PRO A 335 7.68 -12.78 -29.96
CA PRO A 335 8.05 -12.90 -28.55
C PRO A 335 9.12 -11.88 -28.16
N ALA A 336 9.07 -11.43 -26.91
CA ALA A 336 10.05 -10.49 -26.36
C ALA A 336 11.46 -11.12 -26.29
N LEU A 337 12.47 -10.31 -26.60
CA LEU A 337 13.88 -10.65 -26.40
C LEU A 337 14.35 -10.03 -25.08
N GLN A 338 14.79 -10.87 -24.14
CA GLN A 338 15.23 -10.47 -22.81
C GLN A 338 16.74 -10.61 -22.68
N ILE A 339 17.40 -9.60 -22.15
CA ILE A 339 18.86 -9.54 -21.99
C ILE A 339 19.19 -9.17 -20.56
N GLN A 340 20.03 -9.98 -19.92
CA GLN A 340 20.61 -9.68 -18.62
C GLN A 340 22.09 -9.36 -18.78
N ALA A 341 22.54 -8.25 -18.22
CA ALA A 341 23.96 -7.88 -18.22
C ALA A 341 24.37 -7.14 -16.94
N ILE A 342 25.67 -6.97 -16.78
CA ILE A 342 26.27 -6.28 -15.63
C ILE A 342 27.35 -5.34 -16.14
N SER A 343 27.45 -4.14 -15.57
CA SER A 343 28.54 -3.18 -15.79
C SER A 343 29.14 -2.71 -14.47
N GLN A 344 30.42 -2.34 -14.46
CA GLN A 344 31.13 -1.87 -13.26
C GLN A 344 30.89 -0.38 -13.02
N ILE A 345 30.72 0.01 -11.75
CA ILE A 345 30.51 1.42 -11.37
C ILE A 345 31.85 2.11 -11.09
N LYS A 346 31.97 3.36 -11.54
CA LYS A 346 33.04 4.26 -11.11
C LYS A 346 32.61 4.93 -9.80
N GLN A 347 33.10 4.45 -8.67
CA GLN A 347 32.70 4.90 -7.33
C GLN A 347 33.02 6.37 -7.06
N PHE A 348 34.04 6.92 -7.74
CA PHE A 348 34.49 8.28 -7.58
C PHE A 348 34.33 9.02 -8.91
N GLY A 349 33.46 10.04 -8.93
CA GLY A 349 33.18 10.87 -10.10
C GLY A 349 31.87 10.53 -10.82
N ALA A 350 31.40 11.46 -11.64
CA ALA A 350 30.18 11.29 -12.43
C ALA A 350 30.34 10.18 -13.48
N TRP A 351 29.35 9.32 -13.62
CA TRP A 351 29.35 8.22 -14.58
C TRP A 351 27.98 8.07 -15.24
N THR A 352 27.93 7.48 -16.43
CA THR A 352 26.70 7.36 -17.25
C THR A 352 26.23 5.92 -17.26
N LEU A 353 24.91 5.70 -17.21
CA LEU A 353 24.32 4.36 -17.30
C LEU A 353 24.72 3.69 -18.63
N PRO A 354 25.05 2.40 -18.62
CA PRO A 354 25.46 1.68 -19.82
C PRO A 354 24.30 1.54 -20.82
N ARG A 355 24.58 1.68 -22.12
CA ARG A 355 23.56 1.70 -23.18
C ARG A 355 23.50 0.39 -23.96
N LEU A 356 22.28 0.02 -24.35
CA LEU A 356 21.98 -1.07 -25.27
C LEU A 356 21.12 -0.52 -26.41
N ARG A 357 21.51 -0.77 -27.66
CA ARG A 357 20.80 -0.26 -28.83
C ARG A 357 20.63 -1.33 -29.91
N LEU A 358 19.41 -1.50 -30.42
CA LEU A 358 19.12 -2.37 -31.55
C LEU A 358 19.55 -1.71 -32.88
N GLU A 359 20.29 -2.45 -33.71
CA GLU A 359 20.63 -2.01 -35.07
C GLU A 359 19.53 -2.38 -36.06
N ASN A 360 19.21 -1.47 -36.99
CA ASN A 360 18.17 -1.63 -38.02
C ASN A 360 16.73 -1.79 -37.48
N PHE A 361 16.45 -1.22 -36.30
CA PHE A 361 15.11 -1.08 -35.74
C PHE A 361 14.72 0.39 -35.57
N LEU A 362 13.45 0.69 -35.84
CA LEU A 362 12.80 1.93 -35.46
C LEU A 362 12.22 1.77 -34.05
N GLU A 363 12.72 2.56 -33.11
CA GLU A 363 12.27 2.50 -31.72
C GLU A 363 10.97 3.31 -31.55
N SER A 364 9.90 2.67 -31.11
CA SER A 364 8.55 3.25 -31.04
C SER A 364 8.17 3.81 -29.66
N ASP A 365 8.50 3.08 -28.59
CA ASP A 365 8.44 3.55 -27.19
C ASP A 365 9.67 2.99 -26.47
N SER A 366 10.30 3.81 -25.64
CA SER A 366 11.48 3.42 -24.86
C SER A 366 11.40 3.97 -23.45
N ARG A 367 11.42 3.04 -22.49
CA ARG A 367 11.30 3.33 -21.05
C ARG A 367 12.50 2.79 -20.32
N VAL A 368 12.93 3.58 -19.35
CA VAL A 368 14.05 3.24 -18.48
C VAL A 368 13.60 3.34 -17.03
N THR A 369 13.73 2.26 -16.28
CA THR A 369 13.56 2.24 -14.82
C THR A 369 14.94 2.24 -14.18
N LEU A 370 15.20 3.15 -13.27
CA LEU A 370 16.44 3.25 -12.50
C LEU A 370 16.14 3.01 -11.03
N LEU A 371 16.67 1.93 -10.47
CA LEU A 371 16.61 1.62 -9.05
C LEU A 371 17.98 1.88 -8.42
N LEU A 372 18.08 2.96 -7.67
CA LEU A 372 19.24 3.33 -6.85
C LEU A 372 19.07 2.71 -5.46
N GLN A 373 19.92 1.75 -5.10
CA GLN A 373 19.83 1.13 -3.77
C GLN A 373 20.20 2.12 -2.66
N SER A 374 19.62 1.96 -1.46
CA SER A 374 19.82 2.85 -0.30
C SER A 374 21.29 3.02 0.15
N SER A 375 22.21 2.17 -0.32
CA SER A 375 23.65 2.28 -0.08
C SER A 375 24.37 3.26 -1.02
N VAL A 376 23.68 3.75 -2.07
CA VAL A 376 24.23 4.65 -3.09
C VAL A 376 23.48 5.98 -3.00
N ASN A 377 24.12 6.99 -2.42
CA ASN A 377 23.60 8.35 -2.43
C ASN A 377 24.07 9.06 -3.71
N ALA A 378 23.14 9.60 -4.50
CA ALA A 378 23.45 10.46 -5.64
C ALA A 378 23.29 11.93 -5.22
N ALA A 379 24.31 12.75 -5.43
CA ALA A 379 24.22 14.19 -5.25
C ALA A 379 23.40 14.86 -6.37
N ASP A 380 23.47 14.28 -7.58
CA ASP A 380 22.76 14.78 -8.76
C ASP A 380 22.53 13.62 -9.75
N ILE A 381 21.41 13.67 -10.47
CA ILE A 381 21.06 12.72 -11.54
C ILE A 381 20.64 13.53 -12.76
N ARG A 382 21.48 13.51 -13.78
CA ARG A 382 21.28 14.27 -15.01
C ARG A 382 20.67 13.38 -16.07
N SER A 383 19.49 13.76 -16.54
CA SER A 383 18.77 13.07 -17.61
C SER A 383 18.81 13.91 -18.89
N ASP A 384 19.73 13.60 -19.81
CA ASP A 384 19.79 14.24 -21.13
C ASP A 384 19.02 13.40 -22.15
N GLY A 385 18.06 14.00 -22.85
CA GLY A 385 17.20 13.30 -23.80
C GLY A 385 16.18 12.34 -23.20
N TYR A 386 16.11 12.24 -21.86
CA TYR A 386 15.07 11.53 -21.11
C TYR A 386 14.14 12.51 -20.38
N ARG A 387 12.89 12.12 -20.19
CA ARG A 387 11.94 12.81 -19.31
C ARG A 387 11.58 11.90 -18.16
N GLN A 388 11.84 12.35 -16.95
CA GLN A 388 11.40 11.66 -15.73
C GLN A 388 9.86 11.72 -15.63
N LEU A 389 9.26 10.56 -15.36
CA LEU A 389 7.82 10.38 -15.21
C LEU A 389 7.43 10.22 -13.74
N SER A 390 8.24 9.50 -12.95
CA SER A 390 7.99 9.26 -11.52
C SER A 390 9.30 9.15 -10.73
N LEU A 391 9.16 9.33 -9.42
CA LEU A 391 10.15 9.05 -8.39
C LEU A 391 9.41 8.40 -7.22
N THR A 392 9.82 7.20 -6.84
CA THR A 392 9.27 6.47 -5.70
C THR A 392 10.42 6.15 -4.76
N THR A 393 10.31 6.55 -3.49
CA THR A 393 11.31 6.21 -2.48
C THR A 393 10.74 5.10 -1.60
N GLY A 394 11.48 4.01 -1.47
CA GLY A 394 11.08 2.82 -0.69
C GLY A 394 12.21 2.31 0.20
N ALA A 395 11.94 1.22 0.92
CA ALA A 395 12.94 0.60 1.80
C ALA A 395 14.18 0.08 1.05
N GLU A 396 14.03 -0.29 -0.22
CA GLU A 396 15.11 -0.81 -1.07
C GLU A 396 15.90 0.28 -1.81
N GLY A 397 15.45 1.54 -1.75
CA GLY A 397 16.12 2.68 -2.36
C GLY A 397 15.17 3.61 -3.13
N GLU A 398 15.72 4.37 -4.07
CA GLU A 398 14.98 5.28 -4.95
C GLU A 398 14.75 4.64 -6.32
N GLU A 399 13.49 4.55 -6.73
CA GLU A 399 13.08 4.08 -8.06
C GLU A 399 12.61 5.27 -8.91
N MET A 400 13.21 5.43 -10.08
CA MET A 400 12.92 6.50 -11.02
C MET A 400 12.53 5.94 -12.38
N LEU A 401 11.42 6.42 -12.93
CA LEU A 401 10.97 6.03 -14.27
C LEU A 401 11.24 7.15 -15.26
N PHE A 402 11.86 6.83 -16.39
CA PHE A 402 12.18 7.74 -17.47
C PHE A 402 11.56 7.27 -18.79
N ARG A 403 11.13 8.23 -19.61
CA ARG A 403 10.76 8.01 -21.02
C ARG A 403 11.79 8.68 -21.91
N GLN A 404 12.28 7.95 -22.91
CA GLN A 404 13.20 8.50 -23.89
C GLN A 404 12.48 9.47 -24.84
N LEU A 405 13.05 10.65 -25.06
CA LEU A 405 12.53 11.66 -25.99
C LEU A 405 13.39 11.81 -27.25
N ARG A 406 14.68 11.48 -27.17
CA ARG A 406 15.63 11.62 -28.28
C ARG A 406 16.48 10.37 -28.47
N PRO A 407 16.83 9.99 -29.71
CA PRO A 407 17.82 8.95 -29.94
C PRO A 407 19.18 9.39 -29.37
N GLY A 408 19.85 8.51 -28.62
CA GLY A 408 21.14 8.82 -27.99
C GLY A 408 21.07 9.48 -26.61
N ALA A 409 19.89 9.48 -25.97
CA ALA A 409 19.71 9.95 -24.61
C ALA A 409 20.62 9.24 -23.59
N ALA A 410 20.98 9.93 -22.52
CA ALA A 410 21.89 9.46 -21.49
C ALA A 410 21.42 9.86 -20.09
N ILE A 411 21.64 8.99 -19.11
CA ILE A 411 21.42 9.27 -17.69
C ILE A 411 22.79 9.21 -17.01
N THR A 412 23.20 10.33 -16.41
CA THR A 412 24.47 10.47 -15.69
C THR A 412 24.20 10.61 -14.21
N ILE A 413 24.85 9.78 -13.40
CA ILE A 413 24.74 9.76 -11.93
C ILE A 413 26.00 10.41 -11.35
N VAL A 414 25.80 11.39 -10.47
CA VAL A 414 26.86 12.04 -9.70
C VAL A 414 26.76 11.53 -8.25
N PRO A 415 27.71 10.71 -7.76
CA PRO A 415 27.66 10.20 -6.40
C PRO A 415 27.83 11.33 -5.37
N ALA A 416 27.10 11.26 -4.24
CA ALA A 416 27.25 12.17 -3.11
C ALA A 416 28.37 11.73 -2.17
N GLU A 417 29.16 12.68 -1.68
CA GLU A 417 30.03 12.47 -0.53
C GLU A 417 29.14 12.35 0.72
N ALA A 418 28.94 11.13 1.21
CA ALA A 418 28.09 10.89 2.37
C ALA A 418 28.81 11.31 3.66
N HIS A 419 28.40 12.40 4.30
CA HIS A 419 28.63 12.61 5.73
C HIS A 419 27.51 11.90 6.49
N SER A 420 27.87 10.96 7.37
CA SER A 420 26.90 10.26 8.22
C SER A 420 26.34 11.22 9.27
N ASP A 421 25.02 11.30 9.38
CA ASP A 421 24.36 12.12 10.40
C ASP A 421 24.31 11.33 11.72
N GLN A 422 25.39 11.39 12.49
CA GLN A 422 25.53 10.65 13.74
C GLN A 422 24.92 11.46 14.90
N ALA A 423 24.24 10.77 15.82
CA ALA A 423 23.80 11.32 17.09
C ALA A 423 24.51 10.59 18.24
N CYS A 424 24.88 11.34 19.28
CA CYS A 424 25.55 10.81 20.46
C CYS A 424 24.85 11.25 21.73
N ARG A 425 24.45 10.27 22.56
CA ARG A 425 23.98 10.52 23.93
C ARG A 425 25.03 10.03 24.91
N ALA A 426 25.56 10.94 25.71
CA ALA A 426 26.68 10.69 26.61
C ALA A 426 26.29 10.91 28.08
N VAL A 427 26.71 9.99 28.95
CA VAL A 427 26.55 10.12 30.40
C VAL A 427 27.88 9.91 31.08
N SER A 428 28.41 10.94 31.72
CA SER A 428 29.70 10.91 32.41
C SER A 428 29.56 11.08 33.91
N LEU A 429 30.32 10.28 34.66
CA LEU A 429 30.56 10.45 36.09
C LEU A 429 32.02 10.85 36.29
N ILE A 430 32.24 12.02 36.89
CA ILE A 430 33.55 12.46 37.36
C ILE A 430 33.60 12.22 38.87
N GLN A 431 34.63 11.52 39.32
CA GLN A 431 34.88 11.26 40.72
C GLN A 431 36.23 11.88 41.11
N PRO A 432 36.17 13.04 41.76
CA PRO A 432 37.34 13.70 42.33
C PRO A 432 37.84 12.92 43.56
N ASP A 433 39.11 12.53 43.54
CA ASP A 433 39.84 12.05 44.72
C ASP A 433 41.15 12.84 44.89
N ARG A 434 41.79 12.74 46.06
CA ARG A 434 42.96 13.53 46.46
C ARG A 434 44.20 13.22 45.64
N THR A 435 44.32 12.02 45.10
CA THR A 435 45.51 11.55 44.36
C THR A 435 45.27 11.44 42.86
N GLN A 436 44.05 11.09 42.46
CA GLN A 436 43.69 10.87 41.07
C GLN A 436 42.19 11.07 40.86
N TRP A 437 41.79 11.69 39.75
CA TRP A 437 40.38 11.76 39.39
C TRP A 437 40.05 10.69 38.38
N THR A 438 38.89 10.08 38.52
CA THR A 438 38.39 9.09 37.59
C THR A 438 37.18 9.62 36.83
N LEU A 439 37.12 9.30 35.54
CA LEU A 439 36.00 9.53 34.65
C LEU A 439 35.48 8.17 34.21
N THR A 440 34.19 7.96 34.37
CA THR A 440 33.46 6.86 33.71
C THR A 440 32.40 7.47 32.83
N SER A 441 32.48 7.26 31.53
CA SER A 441 31.52 7.74 30.54
C SER A 441 30.85 6.57 29.84
N GLN A 442 29.53 6.63 29.69
CA GLN A 442 28.78 5.75 28.81
C GLN A 442 28.29 6.56 27.61
N LEU A 443 28.73 6.17 26.42
CA LEU A 443 28.42 6.81 25.15
C LEU A 443 27.49 5.90 24.36
N GLU A 444 26.34 6.42 23.93
CA GLU A 444 25.39 5.75 23.05
C GLU A 444 25.39 6.46 21.70
N TRP A 445 25.77 5.73 20.66
CA TRP A 445 25.90 6.24 19.29
C TRP A 445 24.81 5.66 18.40
N SER A 446 24.16 6.52 17.64
CA SER A 446 23.20 6.16 16.60
C SER A 446 23.46 6.98 15.33
N ALA A 447 22.94 6.52 14.19
CA ALA A 447 22.92 7.28 12.95
C ALA A 447 21.48 7.41 12.46
N SER A 448 21.03 8.64 12.19
CA SER A 448 19.71 8.95 11.64
C SER A 448 19.68 8.70 10.12
N ALA A 449 20.80 8.93 9.44
CA ALA A 449 20.97 8.71 8.01
C ALA A 449 22.42 8.31 7.66
N GLY A 450 22.56 7.37 6.71
CA GLY A 450 23.83 6.75 6.35
C GLY A 450 24.28 5.68 7.37
N GLY A 451 25.30 4.89 7.01
CA GLY A 451 25.90 3.88 7.88
C GLY A 451 27.40 4.09 7.99
N THR A 452 27.89 4.25 9.22
CA THR A 452 29.33 4.31 9.52
C THR A 452 29.73 3.18 10.46
N TYR A 453 30.98 2.74 10.35
CA TYR A 453 31.58 1.71 11.21
C TYR A 453 32.56 2.30 12.24
N SER A 454 32.65 3.63 12.33
CA SER A 454 33.54 4.31 13.27
C SER A 454 32.91 5.55 13.87
N ALA A 455 33.30 5.86 15.10
CA ALA A 455 32.98 7.11 15.78
C ALA A 455 34.24 7.67 16.47
N ALA A 456 34.29 8.99 16.62
CA ALA A 456 35.43 9.69 17.21
C ALA A 456 35.02 10.65 18.34
N CYS A 457 35.83 10.70 19.40
CA CYS A 457 35.68 11.59 20.54
C CYS A 457 36.97 12.36 20.82
N ARG A 458 36.90 13.67 20.95
CA ARG A 458 38.00 14.49 21.45
C ARG A 458 38.17 14.29 22.95
N ILE A 459 39.40 14.00 23.36
CA ILE A 459 39.83 13.85 24.76
C ILE A 459 40.53 15.14 25.19
N PRO A 460 40.11 15.80 26.28
CA PRO A 460 40.81 16.95 26.81
C PRO A 460 42.23 16.60 27.27
N GLN A 461 43.17 17.53 27.10
CA GLN A 461 44.62 17.34 27.25
C GLN A 461 45.12 16.74 28.59
N LEU A 462 44.25 16.67 29.61
CA LEU A 462 44.60 16.18 30.95
C LEU A 462 44.01 14.81 31.28
N TRP A 463 43.17 14.23 30.43
CA TRP A 463 42.58 12.91 30.64
C TRP A 463 43.32 11.83 29.84
N ASP A 464 43.70 10.75 30.53
CA ASP A 464 44.25 9.54 29.91
C ASP A 464 43.20 8.43 29.90
N ILE A 465 42.90 7.91 28.71
CA ILE A 465 41.99 6.76 28.55
C ILE A 465 42.67 5.51 29.11
N VAL A 466 41.96 4.82 30.01
CA VAL A 466 42.43 3.60 30.68
C VAL A 466 41.84 2.37 30.02
N ASP A 467 40.55 2.41 29.68
CA ASP A 467 39.82 1.29 29.10
C ASP A 467 38.59 1.76 28.32
N VAL A 468 38.27 1.07 27.23
CA VAL A 468 37.09 1.27 26.40
C VAL A 468 36.48 -0.11 26.11
N ARG A 469 35.23 -0.31 26.52
CA ARG A 469 34.51 -1.59 26.41
C ARG A 469 33.08 -1.39 25.96
N SER A 470 32.48 -2.42 25.36
CA SER A 470 31.03 -2.43 25.12
C SER A 470 30.27 -2.44 26.45
N ALA A 471 29.15 -1.72 26.50
CA ALA A 471 28.30 -1.64 27.69
C ALA A 471 27.26 -2.78 27.78
N PHE A 472 27.14 -3.64 26.75
CA PHE A 472 26.26 -4.80 26.77
C PHE A 472 26.85 -5.97 27.57
N ASP A 473 25.95 -6.77 28.14
CA ASP A 473 26.27 -7.89 29.05
C ASP A 473 27.22 -8.90 28.37
N GLN A 474 28.14 -9.45 29.16
CA GLN A 474 29.31 -10.25 28.76
C GLN A 474 28.97 -11.55 28.01
N THR A 475 27.68 -11.85 27.81
CA THR A 475 27.16 -13.02 27.12
C THR A 475 26.94 -12.82 25.62
N THR A 476 26.94 -11.58 25.11
CA THR A 476 26.86 -11.27 23.67
C THR A 476 28.18 -10.66 23.23
N GLY A 477 29.00 -11.46 22.54
CA GLY A 477 30.36 -11.08 22.14
C GLY A 477 30.42 -9.72 21.42
N GLY A 478 31.31 -8.87 21.96
CA GLY A 478 31.60 -7.49 21.57
C GLY A 478 31.26 -7.06 20.14
N GLU A 479 30.43 -6.02 20.06
CA GLU A 479 30.21 -5.22 18.84
C GLU A 479 31.39 -4.25 18.56
N LEU A 480 32.31 -4.10 19.50
CA LEU A 480 33.54 -3.30 19.37
C LEU A 480 34.65 -4.14 18.73
N THR A 481 35.21 -3.65 17.62
CA THR A 481 36.30 -4.31 16.89
C THR A 481 37.68 -3.83 17.36
N GLY A 482 37.80 -2.54 17.73
CA GLY A 482 39.03 -1.95 18.22
C GLY A 482 38.85 -0.48 18.58
N TRP A 483 39.82 0.07 19.30
CA TRP A 483 39.92 1.50 19.60
C TRP A 483 41.38 1.92 19.69
N ASP A 484 41.64 3.18 19.38
CA ASP A 484 42.95 3.80 19.40
C ASP A 484 42.84 5.29 19.72
N VAL A 485 43.95 5.88 20.17
CA VAL A 485 44.01 7.31 20.49
C VAL A 485 45.10 7.93 19.63
N GLU A 486 44.71 8.87 18.79
CA GLU A 486 45.61 9.61 17.90
C GLU A 486 45.81 11.04 18.42
N ASP A 487 47.07 11.49 18.39
CA ASP A 487 47.43 12.88 18.69
C ASP A 487 47.41 13.67 17.37
N THR A 488 46.46 14.61 17.23
CA THR A 488 46.30 15.42 16.01
C THR A 488 47.27 16.62 15.99
N ASP A 489 47.61 17.09 14.79
CA ASP A 489 48.44 18.27 14.53
C ASP A 489 47.82 19.55 15.14
N GLY A 490 48.13 19.78 16.41
CA GLY A 490 47.46 20.80 17.25
C GLY A 490 47.41 20.43 18.74
N GLY A 491 47.91 19.26 19.15
CA GLY A 491 47.96 18.84 20.55
C GLY A 491 46.58 18.46 21.12
N GLN A 492 45.62 18.15 20.24
CA GLN A 492 44.34 17.54 20.61
C GLN A 492 44.48 16.02 20.50
N ARG A 493 43.86 15.29 21.41
CA ARG A 493 43.87 13.81 21.40
C ARG A 493 42.49 13.34 20.98
N VAL A 494 42.39 12.42 20.05
CA VAL A 494 41.12 11.89 19.54
C VAL A 494 41.08 10.39 19.77
N LEU A 495 40.04 9.93 20.48
CA LEU A 495 39.70 8.52 20.62
C LEU A 495 38.92 8.09 19.38
N HIS A 496 39.49 7.20 18.58
CA HIS A 496 38.83 6.52 17.48
C HIS A 496 38.30 5.16 17.95
N VAL A 497 37.06 4.87 17.58
CA VAL A 497 36.39 3.63 17.96
C VAL A 497 35.80 2.96 16.74
N HIS A 498 36.08 1.67 16.56
CA HIS A 498 35.65 0.88 15.40
C HIS A 498 34.64 -0.19 15.79
N PHE A 499 33.50 -0.19 15.12
CA PHE A 499 32.40 -1.12 15.34
C PHE A 499 32.41 -2.25 14.32
N ARG A 500 31.95 -3.43 14.75
CA ARG A 500 31.78 -4.59 13.87
C ARG A 500 30.57 -4.45 12.95
N ASN A 501 29.54 -3.77 13.43
CA ASN A 501 28.29 -3.50 12.71
C ASN A 501 28.17 -1.99 12.45
N ALA A 502 27.50 -1.62 11.37
CA ALA A 502 27.21 -0.21 11.08
C ALA A 502 26.28 0.40 12.13
N LEU A 503 26.51 1.67 12.48
CA LEU A 503 25.59 2.47 13.28
C LEU A 503 24.28 2.69 12.51
N ASN A 504 23.14 2.39 13.15
CA ASN A 504 21.79 2.59 12.62
C ASN A 504 20.86 3.09 13.72
N ALA A 505 19.76 3.76 13.36
CA ALA A 505 18.75 4.25 14.31
C ALA A 505 18.15 3.12 15.18
N ASP A 506 17.88 1.96 14.58
CA ASP A 506 17.26 0.82 15.28
C ASP A 506 18.24 0.02 16.16
N ARG A 507 19.56 0.25 15.99
CA ARG A 507 20.62 -0.49 16.69
C ARG A 507 21.71 0.45 17.19
N PRO A 508 21.43 1.25 18.23
CA PRO A 508 22.43 2.13 18.82
C PRO A 508 23.55 1.31 19.48
N GLN A 509 24.79 1.75 19.30
CA GLN A 509 25.98 1.12 19.88
C GLN A 509 26.34 1.82 21.19
N ARG A 510 26.49 1.03 22.27
CA ARG A 510 26.79 1.56 23.62
C ARG A 510 28.18 1.17 24.08
N LEU A 511 28.97 2.18 24.43
CA LEU A 511 30.36 2.05 24.87
C LEU A 511 30.51 2.62 26.27
N ARG A 512 31.39 2.01 27.06
CA ARG A 512 31.84 2.52 28.36
C ARG A 512 33.32 2.85 28.27
N VAL A 513 33.63 4.12 28.44
CA VAL A 513 34.99 4.69 28.46
C VAL A 513 35.36 5.01 29.89
N THR A 514 36.53 4.57 30.34
CA THR A 514 37.12 4.98 31.62
C THR A 514 38.41 5.73 31.38
N ALA A 515 38.57 6.85 32.08
CA ALA A 515 39.75 7.69 31.97
C ALA A 515 40.18 8.19 33.35
N ARG A 516 41.44 8.61 33.46
CA ARG A 516 42.01 9.14 34.69
C ARG A 516 42.79 10.43 34.42
N ARG A 517 42.83 11.30 35.40
CA ARG A 517 43.68 12.51 35.37
C ARG A 517 44.27 12.79 36.74
N LEU A 518 45.35 13.57 36.78
CA LEU A 518 45.80 14.19 38.01
C LEU A 518 44.80 15.26 38.48
N PRO A 519 44.64 15.46 39.81
CA PRO A 519 43.80 16.51 40.35
C PRO A 519 44.21 17.89 39.78
N PRO A 520 43.26 18.73 39.35
CA PRO A 520 43.54 20.12 38.97
C PRO A 520 44.14 20.91 40.14
N ALA A 521 44.87 21.98 39.83
CA ALA A 521 45.29 22.93 40.86
C ALA A 521 44.05 23.53 41.56
N VAL A 522 44.18 23.90 42.83
CA VAL A 522 43.07 24.45 43.62
C VAL A 522 42.46 25.66 42.91
N GLY A 523 41.18 25.58 42.55
CA GLY A 523 40.45 26.65 41.86
C GLY A 523 40.53 26.64 40.32
N GLU A 524 41.27 25.71 39.72
CA GLU A 524 41.33 25.53 38.26
C GLU A 524 40.00 24.93 37.74
N PRO A 525 39.40 25.52 36.68
CA PRO A 525 38.13 25.04 36.14
C PRO A 525 38.31 23.76 35.30
N ILE A 526 37.31 22.89 35.31
CA ILE A 526 37.31 21.66 34.51
C ILE A 526 36.46 21.85 33.26
N VAL A 527 36.96 21.33 32.13
CA VAL A 527 36.23 21.24 30.86
C VAL A 527 35.12 20.20 31.00
N VAL A 528 33.89 20.61 30.75
CA VAL A 528 32.68 19.77 30.77
C VAL A 528 31.88 20.10 29.51
N PRO A 529 31.45 19.09 28.72
CA PRO A 529 31.66 17.67 28.94
C PRO A 529 33.12 17.22 28.77
N PRO A 530 33.55 16.16 29.48
CA PRO A 530 34.94 15.70 29.47
C PRO A 530 35.31 14.85 28.25
N LEU A 531 34.35 14.43 27.42
CA LEU A 531 34.57 13.78 26.13
C LEU A 531 33.63 14.43 25.13
N VAL A 532 34.14 14.88 23.98
CA VAL A 532 33.37 15.63 23.00
C VAL A 532 33.31 14.84 21.68
N PRO A 533 32.13 14.35 21.26
CA PRO A 533 31.94 13.75 19.94
C PRO A 533 32.43 14.67 18.80
N VAL A 534 33.15 14.12 17.82
CA VAL A 534 33.71 14.91 16.69
C VAL A 534 32.76 14.92 15.49
N ASP A 535 32.15 13.78 15.18
CA ASP A 535 31.34 13.58 13.96
C ASP A 535 29.83 13.51 14.23
N ALA A 536 29.37 13.94 15.42
CA ALA A 536 27.96 13.91 15.81
C ALA A 536 27.29 15.27 15.60
N ALA A 537 26.20 15.29 14.82
CA ALA A 537 25.38 16.48 14.61
C ALA A 537 24.56 16.82 15.86
N ASP A 538 23.97 15.79 16.49
CA ASP A 538 23.18 15.92 17.72
C ASP A 538 23.91 15.30 18.91
N VAL A 539 24.24 16.12 19.90
CA VAL A 539 24.91 15.68 21.13
C VAL A 539 24.12 16.10 22.36
N GLU A 540 23.67 15.10 23.14
CA GLU A 540 23.12 15.30 24.48
C GLU A 540 24.07 14.69 25.51
N HIS A 541 24.59 15.51 26.43
CA HIS A 541 25.54 15.06 27.44
C HIS A 541 25.09 15.39 28.86
N PHE A 542 24.94 14.37 29.71
CA PHE A 542 24.76 14.51 31.15
C PHE A 542 26.05 14.23 31.90
N THR A 543 26.56 15.21 32.65
CA THR A 543 27.75 15.02 33.50
C THR A 543 27.35 15.13 34.97
N VAL A 544 27.72 14.12 35.76
CA VAL A 544 27.56 14.10 37.22
C VAL A 544 28.95 14.18 37.85
N VAL A 545 29.15 15.17 38.72
CA VAL A 545 30.36 15.27 39.55
C VAL A 545 29.98 14.87 40.97
N SER A 546 30.62 13.81 41.48
CA SER A 546 30.36 13.25 42.81
C SER A 546 31.59 13.41 43.69
N THR A 547 31.51 14.26 44.71
CA THR A 547 32.60 14.48 45.69
C THR A 547 32.26 13.91 47.06
N GLY A 548 33.30 13.68 47.89
CA GLY A 548 33.12 13.39 49.32
C GLY A 548 32.67 14.60 50.15
N SER A 549 32.49 14.42 51.45
CA SER A 549 32.01 15.46 52.39
C SER A 549 32.89 16.71 52.47
N GLU A 550 34.19 16.55 52.23
CA GLU A 550 35.23 17.58 52.38
C GLU A 550 35.28 18.59 51.20
N SER A 551 34.54 18.35 50.13
CA SER A 551 34.63 19.16 48.91
C SER A 551 33.26 19.35 48.25
N ARG A 552 33.06 20.49 47.60
CA ARG A 552 31.81 20.84 46.92
C ARG A 552 32.10 21.21 45.46
N PRO A 553 31.47 20.55 44.49
CA PRO A 553 31.47 21.02 43.12
C PRO A 553 30.56 22.25 43.02
N VAL A 554 31.08 23.33 42.43
CA VAL A 554 30.38 24.60 42.23
C VAL A 554 30.43 24.96 40.75
N LEU A 555 29.28 25.40 40.22
CA LEU A 555 29.16 25.89 38.86
C LEU A 555 29.72 27.31 38.76
N GLN A 556 30.57 27.57 37.77
CA GLN A 556 31.16 28.89 37.56
C GLN A 556 30.13 29.84 36.92
N ALA A 557 30.09 31.09 37.39
CA ALA A 557 29.25 32.14 36.81
C ALA A 557 29.64 32.38 35.34
N GLY A 558 28.65 32.39 34.44
CA GLY A 558 28.85 32.53 33.00
C GLY A 558 29.07 31.23 32.22
N SER A 559 28.94 30.05 32.85
CA SER A 559 28.95 28.78 32.13
C SER A 559 27.67 28.56 31.32
N THR A 560 27.77 27.91 30.17
CA THR A 560 26.65 27.50 29.30
C THR A 560 26.01 26.19 29.75
N LEU A 561 26.36 25.69 30.93
CA LEU A 561 25.93 24.40 31.47
C LEU A 561 24.60 24.54 32.20
N GLU A 562 23.60 23.73 31.82
CA GLU A 562 22.32 23.69 32.50
C GLU A 562 22.44 22.82 33.76
N GLN A 563 22.27 23.41 34.95
CA GLN A 563 22.27 22.62 36.19
C GLN A 563 20.96 21.84 36.32
N VAL A 564 21.06 20.51 36.40
CA VAL A 564 19.91 19.62 36.55
C VAL A 564 19.90 19.05 37.96
N SER A 565 18.74 19.06 38.61
CA SER A 565 18.58 18.34 39.87
C SER A 565 18.76 16.84 39.65
N VAL A 566 19.50 16.15 40.51
CA VAL A 566 19.68 14.69 40.46
C VAL A 566 18.35 13.94 40.38
N ARG A 567 17.27 14.50 40.95
CA ARG A 567 15.91 13.92 40.90
C ARG A 567 15.25 14.04 39.52
N ASN A 568 15.66 15.02 38.72
CA ASN A 568 15.15 15.32 37.39
C ASN A 568 15.97 14.63 36.29
N LEU A 569 17.02 13.88 36.64
CA LEU A 569 17.71 13.02 35.68
C LEU A 569 16.74 11.95 35.16
N PRO A 570 16.76 11.67 33.84
CA PRO A 570 16.02 10.57 33.22
C PRO A 570 16.18 9.24 33.98
N ALA A 571 15.12 8.43 34.03
CA ALA A 571 15.08 7.20 34.84
C ALA A 571 16.12 6.16 34.39
N ASP A 572 16.31 6.04 33.08
CA ASP A 572 17.33 5.22 32.41
C ASP A 572 18.75 5.63 32.82
N ILE A 573 19.03 6.93 32.91
CA ILE A 573 20.33 7.46 33.36
C ILE A 573 20.57 7.16 34.84
N ARG A 574 19.54 7.33 35.69
CA ARG A 574 19.66 7.05 37.14
C ARG A 574 19.85 5.57 37.44
N SER A 575 19.39 4.69 36.55
CA SER A 575 19.56 3.24 36.68
C SER A 575 20.93 2.71 36.23
N LEU A 576 21.80 3.55 35.66
CA LEU A 576 23.14 3.11 35.26
C LEU A 576 23.97 2.70 36.48
N ASP A 577 24.49 1.48 36.50
CA ASP A 577 25.16 0.88 37.68
C ASP A 577 26.24 1.78 38.30
N PHE A 578 27.06 2.43 37.46
CA PHE A 578 28.16 3.28 37.92
C PHE A 578 27.67 4.61 38.54
N LEU A 579 26.47 5.07 38.18
CA LEU A 579 25.82 6.25 38.78
C LEU A 579 24.95 5.88 39.98
N ALA A 580 24.14 4.83 39.87
CA ALA A 580 23.15 4.45 40.87
C ALA A 580 23.77 4.27 42.26
N HIS A 581 24.95 3.61 42.33
CA HIS A 581 25.66 3.41 43.59
C HIS A 581 26.12 4.72 44.25
N ARG A 582 26.50 5.74 43.45
CA ARG A 582 26.97 7.04 43.95
C ARG A 582 25.85 7.99 44.29
N LEU A 583 24.76 7.97 43.51
CA LEU A 583 23.57 8.75 43.82
C LEU A 583 22.87 8.25 45.10
N ALA A 584 23.05 6.98 45.47
CA ALA A 584 22.54 6.41 46.71
C ALA A 584 23.35 6.80 47.96
N ASP A 585 24.61 7.24 47.80
CA ASP A 585 25.45 7.66 48.93
C ASP A 585 25.01 9.03 49.47
N ARG A 586 24.37 9.03 50.64
CA ARG A 586 23.87 10.24 51.31
C ARG A 586 24.98 11.14 51.85
N ARG A 587 26.23 10.67 51.93
CA ARG A 587 27.38 11.48 52.39
C ARG A 587 28.07 12.22 51.24
N GLY A 588 27.84 11.80 50.00
CA GLY A 588 28.39 12.45 48.82
C GLY A 588 27.66 13.73 48.44
N ARG A 589 28.38 14.70 47.88
CA ARG A 589 27.80 15.90 47.26
C ARG A 589 27.83 15.72 45.75
N ASN A 590 26.65 15.75 45.13
CA ASN A 590 26.47 15.51 43.69
C ASN A 590 26.02 16.80 42.99
N LEU A 591 26.71 17.15 41.90
CA LEU A 591 26.29 18.19 40.95
C LEU A 591 26.06 17.53 39.60
N ALA A 592 24.85 17.64 39.05
CA ALA A 592 24.54 17.16 37.72
C ALA A 592 24.31 18.35 36.78
N VAL A 593 24.89 18.27 35.59
CA VAL A 593 24.77 19.27 34.54
C VAL A 593 24.41 18.60 33.21
N ARG A 594 23.63 19.31 32.39
CA ARG A 594 23.27 18.92 31.03
C ARG A 594 23.90 19.90 30.05
N THR A 595 24.41 19.36 28.94
CA THR A 595 24.95 20.13 27.82
C THR A 595 24.28 19.67 26.54
N LEU A 596 23.87 20.63 25.71
CA LEU A 596 23.37 20.41 24.35
C LEU A 596 24.43 20.93 23.37
N GLY A 597 24.89 20.06 22.46
CA GLY A 597 25.92 20.37 21.47
C GLY A 597 27.36 20.13 21.93
N ALA A 598 28.30 20.16 20.97
CA ALA A 598 29.70 19.77 21.16
C ALA A 598 30.60 20.86 21.78
N ASN A 599 30.14 22.12 21.85
CA ASN A 599 30.95 23.25 22.30
C ASN A 599 30.44 23.78 23.65
N ALA A 600 31.07 23.37 24.76
CA ALA A 600 30.85 23.96 26.07
C ALA A 600 32.14 24.50 26.68
N ALA A 601 32.04 25.69 27.26
CA ALA A 601 33.13 26.33 27.98
C ALA A 601 33.38 25.63 29.33
N PRO A 602 34.63 25.61 29.84
CA PRO A 602 34.93 25.04 31.16
C PRO A 602 34.11 25.73 32.24
N GLY A 603 33.41 24.95 33.09
CA GLY A 603 32.31 25.49 33.89
C GLY A 603 32.14 24.95 35.31
N ILE A 604 32.95 23.97 35.75
CA ILE A 604 32.87 23.43 37.12
C ILE A 604 34.20 23.64 37.85
N ARG A 605 34.12 24.07 39.11
CA ARG A 605 35.24 24.12 40.07
C ARG A 605 34.93 23.27 41.30
N ILE A 606 35.97 22.80 41.98
CA ILE A 606 35.83 22.08 43.25
C ILE A 606 36.41 22.92 44.37
N GLU A 607 35.57 23.27 45.33
CA GLU A 607 35.93 24.04 46.50
C GLU A 607 36.07 23.12 47.72
N THR A 608 37.06 23.36 48.56
CA THR A 608 37.20 22.68 49.86
C THR A 608 36.21 23.30 50.84
N ALA A 609 35.38 22.49 51.49
CA ALA A 609 34.41 22.99 52.45
C ALA A 609 35.13 23.44 53.74
N LEU A 610 35.40 24.74 53.87
CA LEU A 610 35.78 25.33 55.16
C LEU A 610 34.55 25.32 56.08
N ALA A 611 34.78 24.97 57.35
CA ALA A 611 33.75 24.79 58.37
C ALA A 611 33.02 26.11 58.69
N ASP A 612 31.85 26.33 58.08
CA ASP A 612 30.95 27.40 58.51
C ASP A 612 30.26 27.04 59.84
N THR A 613 30.71 27.77 60.85
CA THR A 613 30.25 27.75 62.24
C THR A 613 29.15 28.81 62.40
N VAL A 614 27.98 28.39 62.90
CA VAL A 614 27.00 29.17 63.69
C VAL A 614 26.30 30.38 63.02
N THR A 615 25.00 30.25 62.78
CA THR A 615 23.98 31.09 63.46
C THR A 615 22.57 30.49 63.33
N ARG A 616 22.06 29.96 64.44
CA ARG A 616 20.64 29.66 64.71
C ARG A 616 20.07 30.84 65.51
N VAL A 617 19.02 31.49 65.02
CA VAL A 617 18.05 32.30 65.79
C VAL A 617 16.69 32.05 65.11
N ALA A 618 15.87 31.12 65.63
CA ALA A 618 14.84 31.34 66.65
C ALA A 618 13.77 32.36 66.22
N GLY A 619 12.61 31.86 65.82
CA GLY A 619 11.38 32.60 65.58
C GLY A 619 10.20 31.62 65.57
N ASN A 620 9.47 31.60 66.68
CA ASN A 620 8.48 30.60 67.09
C ASN A 620 7.06 31.17 66.92
N GLY A 621 6.11 30.31 66.54
CA GLY A 621 4.70 30.40 66.95
C GLY A 621 3.75 31.27 66.13
N GLY A 622 2.55 30.73 65.85
CA GLY A 622 1.38 31.55 65.48
C GLY A 622 0.33 30.81 64.66
N ASP A 623 -0.61 30.21 65.37
CA ASP A 623 -1.81 29.49 64.91
C ASP A 623 -2.86 30.36 64.18
N ASP A 624 -3.64 29.67 63.35
CA ASP A 624 -5.10 29.75 63.13
C ASP A 624 -5.78 30.71 62.12
N ASN A 625 -6.63 30.05 61.31
CA ASN A 625 -7.87 30.45 60.62
C ASN A 625 -8.09 31.88 60.08
N SER A 626 -8.22 31.98 58.76
CA SER A 626 -9.42 32.58 58.12
C SER A 626 -9.60 32.19 56.64
N LYS A 627 -10.79 31.67 56.35
CA LYS A 627 -11.50 31.47 55.06
C LYS A 627 -10.90 32.09 53.77
N PRO A 628 -10.91 31.38 52.62
CA PRO A 628 -10.72 32.03 51.33
C PRO A 628 -12.00 32.81 50.96
N VAL A 629 -11.96 34.12 51.12
CA VAL A 629 -12.91 35.04 50.50
C VAL A 629 -12.64 35.05 49.01
N ALA A 630 -13.70 34.80 48.23
CA ALA A 630 -13.70 34.95 46.79
C ALA A 630 -13.21 36.35 46.39
N ILE A 631 -12.06 36.42 45.72
CA ILE A 631 -11.61 37.62 45.04
C ILE A 631 -12.34 37.64 43.70
N PRO A 632 -13.18 38.66 43.41
CA PRO A 632 -13.85 38.78 42.13
C PRO A 632 -12.79 38.97 41.03
N ALA A 633 -13.03 38.31 39.90
CA ALA A 633 -12.24 38.44 38.69
C ALA A 633 -12.05 39.93 38.37
N HIS A 634 -10.83 40.43 38.62
CA HIS A 634 -10.46 41.76 38.16
C HIS A 634 -10.26 41.67 36.66
N ASP A 635 -11.33 42.07 35.98
CA ASP A 635 -11.42 42.51 34.61
C ASP A 635 -10.30 43.54 34.34
N ARG A 636 -9.10 43.04 34.00
CA ARG A 636 -8.04 43.83 33.36
C ARG A 636 -8.25 43.75 31.85
N ARG A 637 -9.37 44.30 31.38
CA ARG A 637 -9.40 44.97 30.08
C ARG A 637 -8.62 46.26 30.21
N SER A 638 -7.29 46.17 30.11
CA SER A 638 -6.49 47.33 29.76
C SER A 638 -6.86 47.70 28.32
N GLY A 639 -7.55 48.83 28.18
CA GLY A 639 -7.81 49.44 26.89
C GLY A 639 -6.49 49.76 26.19
N PHE A 640 -6.24 49.06 25.09
CA PHE A 640 -5.45 49.58 23.98
C PHE A 640 -6.41 49.80 22.81
N THR A 641 -6.93 51.01 22.71
CA THR A 641 -7.46 51.53 21.46
C THR A 641 -6.29 52.11 20.67
N SER A 642 -5.66 51.29 19.81
CA SER A 642 -4.84 51.78 18.70
C SER A 642 -4.79 50.74 17.58
N GLY A 643 -5.40 51.06 16.43
CA GLY A 643 -5.11 50.47 15.12
C GLY A 643 -5.21 48.95 14.97
N PHE A 644 -6.39 48.35 15.18
CA PHE A 644 -6.58 46.94 14.83
C PHE A 644 -6.99 46.79 13.36
N VAL A 645 -6.09 46.22 12.57
CA VAL A 645 -6.34 45.90 11.17
C VAL A 645 -7.07 44.55 11.10
N PRO A 646 -8.24 44.45 10.45
CA PRO A 646 -8.95 43.19 10.31
C PRO A 646 -8.10 42.20 9.51
N ALA A 647 -7.88 41.01 10.08
CA ALA A 647 -7.15 39.94 9.43
C ALA A 647 -8.10 38.80 9.04
N THR A 648 -7.90 38.21 7.86
CA THR A 648 -8.47 36.89 7.55
C THR A 648 -7.40 35.83 7.77
N LEU A 649 -7.77 34.74 8.44
CA LEU A 649 -6.87 33.65 8.78
C LEU A 649 -7.26 32.39 7.98
N GLY A 650 -6.35 31.88 7.16
CA GLY A 650 -6.50 30.57 6.53
C GLY A 650 -5.55 29.56 7.16
N VAL A 651 -6.05 28.48 7.74
CA VAL A 651 -5.23 27.42 8.35
C VAL A 651 -5.39 26.13 7.57
N THR A 652 -4.28 25.53 7.16
CA THR A 652 -4.22 24.17 6.63
C THR A 652 -3.55 23.28 7.67
N ALA A 653 -4.28 22.29 8.18
CA ALA A 653 -3.78 21.33 9.16
C ALA A 653 -3.68 19.96 8.49
N ARG A 654 -2.47 19.42 8.36
CA ARG A 654 -2.20 18.07 7.84
C ARG A 654 -1.87 17.15 9.01
N ILE A 655 -2.76 16.21 9.28
CA ILE A 655 -2.61 15.28 10.39
C ILE A 655 -1.64 14.17 10.00
N SER A 656 -0.64 13.90 10.85
CA SER A 656 0.29 12.80 10.65
C SER A 656 -0.41 11.46 10.91
N GLY A 657 -0.21 10.54 9.97
CA GLY A 657 -0.69 9.17 10.05
C GLY A 657 0.23 8.20 10.79
N SER A 658 1.40 8.66 11.26
CA SER A 658 2.46 7.86 11.88
C SER A 658 2.68 8.25 13.36
N SER A 659 3.15 7.29 14.16
CA SER A 659 3.50 7.51 15.58
C SER A 659 4.90 6.92 15.86
N PRO A 660 5.87 7.72 16.37
CA PRO A 660 5.76 9.15 16.65
C PRO A 660 5.69 9.98 15.36
N GLY A 661 4.92 11.08 15.38
CA GLY A 661 4.76 11.97 14.23
C GLY A 661 4.49 13.42 14.65
N PHE A 662 4.44 14.30 13.66
CA PHE A 662 4.06 15.70 13.85
C PHE A 662 2.91 16.04 12.89
N ASP A 663 1.86 16.63 13.42
CA ASP A 663 0.82 17.26 12.62
C ASP A 663 1.39 18.59 12.09
N GLU A 664 1.37 18.79 10.78
CA GLU A 664 1.89 19.98 10.12
C GLU A 664 0.78 21.02 9.97
N TYR A 665 1.03 22.26 10.39
CA TYR A 665 0.10 23.37 10.25
C TYR A 665 0.74 24.49 9.45
N GLN A 666 -0.03 25.02 8.50
CA GLN A 666 0.31 26.18 7.70
C GLN A 666 -0.79 27.22 7.87
N ALA A 667 -0.49 28.34 8.52
CA ALA A 667 -1.43 29.43 8.73
C ALA A 667 -1.04 30.65 7.89
N ARG A 668 -2.01 31.20 7.17
CA ARG A 668 -1.89 32.38 6.31
C ARG A 668 -2.73 33.51 6.89
N PHE A 669 -2.08 34.59 7.27
CA PHE A 669 -2.72 35.84 7.65
C PHE A 669 -2.76 36.76 6.45
N HIS A 670 -3.94 37.24 6.09
CA HIS A 670 -4.07 38.39 5.19
C HIS A 670 -4.44 39.61 6.03
N VAL A 671 -3.56 40.60 6.05
CA VAL A 671 -3.69 41.82 6.86
C VAL A 671 -3.77 43.01 5.90
N ALA A 672 -4.69 43.94 6.14
CA ALA A 672 -4.94 45.05 5.22
C ALA A 672 -3.89 46.18 5.28
N GLU A 673 -3.15 46.29 6.38
CA GLU A 673 -2.10 47.27 6.67
C GLU A 673 -1.02 46.60 7.55
N TRP A 674 0.22 46.50 7.06
CA TRP A 674 1.36 45.99 7.83
C TRP A 674 2.51 47.00 7.77
N ASP A 675 2.80 47.69 8.89
CA ASP A 675 3.86 48.68 8.99
C ASP A 675 4.69 48.50 10.29
N ALA A 676 5.71 49.34 10.50
CA ALA A 676 6.55 49.29 11.69
C ALA A 676 5.81 49.70 12.98
N ALA A 677 4.69 50.41 12.87
CA ALA A 677 3.86 50.81 14.01
C ALA A 677 2.87 49.70 14.42
N HIS A 678 2.54 48.78 13.51
CA HIS A 678 1.58 47.70 13.68
C HIS A 678 2.22 46.34 13.32
N PRO A 679 3.13 45.81 14.17
CA PRO A 679 3.69 44.48 13.97
C PRO A 679 2.60 43.41 14.16
N ILE A 680 2.70 42.31 13.41
CA ILE A 680 1.76 41.20 13.54
C ILE A 680 2.16 40.39 14.78
N ARG A 681 1.25 40.28 15.72
CA ARG A 681 1.41 39.50 16.96
C ARG A 681 0.39 38.37 17.02
N PHE A 682 0.88 37.18 17.34
CA PHE A 682 0.02 36.01 17.56
C PHE A 682 0.62 35.10 18.64
N SER A 683 -0.22 34.26 19.23
CA SER A 683 0.21 33.24 20.19
C SER A 683 -0.06 31.84 19.68
N LEU A 684 0.84 30.91 20.01
CA LEU A 684 0.71 29.47 19.75
C LEU A 684 0.64 28.73 21.09
N ALA A 685 -0.36 27.88 21.27
CA ALA A 685 -0.50 27.09 22.49
C ALA A 685 0.48 25.91 22.49
N PRO A 686 1.13 25.56 23.63
CA PRO A 686 1.92 24.34 23.75
C PRO A 686 1.06 23.09 23.47
N PRO A 687 1.58 22.04 22.79
CA PRO A 687 2.99 21.80 22.42
C PRO A 687 3.39 22.24 21.00
N ALA A 688 2.77 23.26 20.40
CA ALA A 688 3.12 23.71 19.04
C ALA A 688 4.53 24.33 18.97
N GLU A 689 5.28 23.97 17.92
CA GLU A 689 6.61 24.50 17.59
C GLU A 689 6.58 25.25 16.26
N LEU A 690 6.96 26.53 16.24
CA LEU A 690 7.09 27.29 14.99
C LEU A 690 8.30 26.76 14.20
N VAL A 691 8.09 26.41 12.94
CA VAL A 691 9.12 25.91 12.02
C VAL A 691 9.66 27.04 11.15
N ALA A 692 8.76 27.83 10.55
CA ALA A 692 9.12 28.93 9.68
C ALA A 692 8.06 30.03 9.70
N ALA A 693 8.49 31.25 9.39
CA ALA A 693 7.61 32.36 9.07
C ALA A 693 8.11 33.02 7.79
N SER A 694 7.21 33.34 6.86
CA SER A 694 7.57 33.99 5.60
C SER A 694 6.50 34.97 5.14
N SER A 695 6.88 35.92 4.28
CA SER A 695 5.94 36.75 3.55
C SER A 695 6.34 36.79 2.08
N ARG A 696 5.39 36.44 1.19
CA ARG A 696 5.63 36.32 -0.27
C ARG A 696 6.88 35.49 -0.61
N GLY A 697 7.13 34.42 0.14
CA GLY A 697 8.26 33.51 -0.05
C GLY A 697 9.61 34.00 0.52
N ARG A 698 9.66 35.16 1.20
CA ARG A 698 10.86 35.61 1.92
C ARG A 698 10.76 35.26 3.41
N PRO A 699 11.80 34.69 4.02
CA PRO A 699 11.79 34.34 5.43
C PRO A 699 11.71 35.59 6.31
N LEU A 700 10.94 35.51 7.39
CA LEU A 700 10.79 36.53 8.42
C LEU A 700 11.44 36.05 9.71
N PHE A 701 12.07 36.96 10.44
CA PHE A 701 12.55 36.68 11.78
C PHE A 701 11.39 36.84 12.78
N ALA A 702 11.16 35.79 13.57
CA ALA A 702 10.16 35.75 14.62
C ALA A 702 10.81 36.05 15.97
N GLU A 703 10.34 37.09 16.67
CA GLU A 703 10.75 37.36 18.04
C GLU A 703 9.77 36.70 19.02
N PHE A 704 10.28 35.85 19.90
CA PHE A 704 9.49 35.17 20.91
C PHE A 704 9.60 35.88 22.26
N HIS A 705 8.46 36.36 22.77
CA HIS A 705 8.33 36.86 24.13
C HIS A 705 7.29 36.00 24.86
N ASP A 706 7.78 35.08 25.69
CA ASP A 706 6.98 34.10 26.43
C ASP A 706 6.13 33.20 25.50
N ARG A 707 4.85 33.56 25.28
CA ARG A 707 3.90 32.85 24.38
C ARG A 707 3.48 33.65 23.14
N ALA A 708 3.89 34.91 23.06
CA ALA A 708 3.56 35.80 21.95
C ALA A 708 4.74 35.85 20.97
N CYS A 709 4.43 35.55 19.71
CA CYS A 709 5.33 35.71 18.58
C CYS A 709 5.05 37.05 17.92
N THR A 710 6.08 37.86 17.72
CA THR A 710 6.01 39.13 17.00
C THR A 710 6.77 39.03 15.69
N LEU A 711 6.10 39.36 14.58
CA LEU A 711 6.71 39.45 13.25
C LEU A 711 6.87 40.91 12.84
N ALA A 712 8.12 41.36 12.77
CA ALA A 712 8.46 42.70 12.29
C ALA A 712 8.49 42.76 10.76
N ARG A 713 8.09 43.91 10.19
CA ARG A 713 8.20 44.15 8.74
C ARG A 713 9.68 44.28 8.34
N PRO A 714 10.16 43.60 7.29
CA PRO A 714 11.53 43.76 6.80
C PRO A 714 11.81 45.19 6.35
N ALA A 715 12.94 45.77 6.80
CA ALA A 715 13.33 47.15 6.49
C ALA A 715 13.58 47.41 4.98
N ASP A 716 13.96 46.37 4.23
CA ASP A 716 14.41 46.47 2.83
C ASP A 716 13.29 46.41 1.79
N SER A 717 12.02 46.54 2.19
CA SER A 717 10.89 46.48 1.26
C SER A 717 10.47 47.87 0.77
N GLU A 718 11.30 48.48 -0.09
CA GLU A 718 10.99 49.73 -0.81
C GLU A 718 9.89 49.56 -1.89
N ALA A 719 9.33 48.34 -2.06
CA ALA A 719 8.35 48.04 -3.10
C ALA A 719 7.07 47.40 -2.53
N ALA A 720 6.19 48.21 -1.94
CA ALA A 720 4.75 47.95 -1.92
C ALA A 720 3.97 49.22 -1.53
N GLN A 721 3.39 49.89 -2.53
CA GLN A 721 2.34 50.90 -2.37
C GLN A 721 0.97 50.29 -2.02
N ASP A 722 0.86 48.95 -1.96
CA ASP A 722 -0.31 48.24 -1.46
C ASP A 722 -0.14 47.90 0.02
N GLY A 723 -0.97 48.48 0.89
CA GLY A 723 -0.96 48.24 2.33
C GLY A 723 -1.23 46.79 2.74
N SER A 724 -1.75 45.95 1.83
CA SER A 724 -2.09 44.56 2.15
C SER A 724 -0.88 43.62 2.11
N ALA A 725 -0.76 42.82 3.16
CA ALA A 725 0.30 41.83 3.33
C ALA A 725 -0.27 40.44 3.59
N THR A 726 0.35 39.43 2.96
CA THR A 726 0.12 38.02 3.28
C THR A 726 1.33 37.51 4.03
N VAL A 727 1.11 37.03 5.25
CA VAL A 727 2.12 36.41 6.11
C VAL A 727 1.76 34.96 6.32
N GLU A 728 2.72 34.09 6.12
CA GLU A 728 2.57 32.65 6.22
C GLU A 728 3.46 32.13 7.35
N ILE A 729 2.87 31.36 8.25
CA ILE A 729 3.59 30.68 9.32
C ILE A 729 3.40 29.18 9.18
N GLU A 730 4.48 28.45 9.36
CA GLU A 730 4.52 26.99 9.40
C GLU A 730 4.90 26.58 10.81
N TYR A 731 4.09 25.72 11.41
CA TYR A 731 4.33 25.19 12.74
C TYR A 731 3.89 23.73 12.81
N ARG A 732 4.48 22.99 13.74
CA ARG A 732 4.22 21.56 13.91
C ARG A 732 3.73 21.26 15.32
N VAL A 733 2.84 20.29 15.45
CA VAL A 733 2.29 19.85 16.72
C VAL A 733 2.61 18.36 16.90
N PRO A 734 3.28 17.93 17.98
CA PRO A 734 3.52 16.53 18.24
C PRO A 734 2.22 15.72 18.24
N SER A 735 2.18 14.63 17.48
CA SER A 735 1.04 13.72 17.42
C SER A 735 1.43 12.29 17.76
N ALA A 736 0.52 11.63 18.48
CA ALA A 736 0.70 10.26 18.94
C ALA A 736 -0.59 9.48 18.67
N LEU A 737 -0.51 8.51 17.77
CA LEU A 737 -1.61 7.60 17.47
C LEU A 737 -1.50 6.36 18.36
N HIS A 738 -2.61 5.99 18.97
CA HIS A 738 -2.81 4.78 19.76
C HIS A 738 -3.96 3.97 19.15
N ALA A 739 -4.08 2.70 19.54
CA ALA A 739 -5.28 1.93 19.23
C ALA A 739 -6.51 2.53 19.92
N GLY A 740 -7.57 2.75 19.17
CA GLY A 740 -8.85 3.28 19.59
C GLY A 740 -9.09 4.74 19.16
N PRO A 741 -10.01 5.45 19.85
CA PRO A 741 -10.29 6.85 19.56
C PRO A 741 -9.12 7.74 19.99
N ASN A 742 -8.52 8.45 19.03
CA ASN A 742 -7.46 9.42 19.26
C ASN A 742 -8.04 10.84 19.23
N SER A 743 -8.08 11.50 20.38
CA SER A 743 -8.53 12.90 20.48
C SER A 743 -7.34 13.82 20.21
N HIS A 744 -7.33 14.51 19.07
CA HIS A 744 -6.34 15.53 18.73
C HIS A 744 -6.93 16.91 19.00
N ARG A 745 -6.14 17.78 19.62
CA ARG A 745 -6.52 19.19 19.81
C ARG A 745 -6.04 19.98 18.60
N LEU A 746 -6.94 20.71 17.96
CA LEU A 746 -6.60 21.64 16.89
C LEU A 746 -5.97 22.89 17.52
N ILE A 747 -4.68 23.10 17.29
CA ILE A 747 -3.97 24.28 17.79
C ILE A 747 -3.90 25.31 16.66
N LEU A 748 -4.72 26.35 16.77
CA LEU A 748 -4.77 27.46 15.82
C LEU A 748 -4.02 28.67 16.39
N PRO A 749 -3.36 29.49 15.57
CA PRO A 749 -2.73 30.70 16.06
C PRO A 749 -3.81 31.71 16.46
N VAL A 750 -3.65 32.30 17.64
CA VAL A 750 -4.55 33.35 18.14
C VAL A 750 -3.85 34.70 17.93
N PRO A 751 -4.24 35.49 16.90
CA PRO A 751 -3.68 36.82 16.70
C PRO A 751 -4.22 37.81 17.74
N ASP A 752 -3.43 38.85 18.06
CA ASP A 752 -3.85 39.91 18.98
C ASP A 752 -5.00 40.78 18.41
N GLY A 753 -5.20 40.75 17.08
CA GLY A 753 -6.24 41.49 16.37
C GLY A 753 -7.51 40.70 16.07
N ALA A 754 -8.61 41.41 15.78
CA ALA A 754 -9.88 40.80 15.43
C ALA A 754 -9.81 40.05 14.08
N VAL A 755 -10.04 38.74 14.11
CA VAL A 755 -10.18 37.90 12.92
C VAL A 755 -11.61 37.99 12.41
N VAL A 756 -11.79 38.46 11.17
CA VAL A 756 -13.12 38.62 10.55
C VAL A 756 -13.60 37.30 9.94
N ARG A 757 -12.67 36.45 9.53
CA ARG A 757 -12.93 35.16 8.89
C ARG A 757 -11.79 34.19 9.13
N CYS A 758 -12.12 32.97 9.54
CA CYS A 758 -11.18 31.87 9.71
C CYS A 758 -11.58 30.70 8.79
N ASP A 759 -10.74 30.38 7.82
CA ASP A 759 -10.93 29.24 6.91
C ASP A 759 -10.02 28.08 7.36
N LEU A 760 -10.58 26.89 7.62
CA LEU A 760 -9.84 25.68 8.01
C LEU A 760 -9.89 24.64 6.90
N SER A 761 -8.72 24.16 6.48
CA SER A 761 -8.54 22.99 5.61
C SER A 761 -7.84 21.88 6.38
N LEU A 762 -8.57 20.84 6.78
CA LEU A 762 -8.06 19.71 7.53
C LEU A 762 -7.79 18.54 6.56
N VAL A 763 -6.53 18.15 6.41
CA VAL A 763 -6.09 17.04 5.55
C VAL A 763 -5.85 15.82 6.43
N ILE A 764 -6.66 14.78 6.25
CA ILE A 764 -6.59 13.52 7.02
C ILE A 764 -6.15 12.39 6.08
N PRO A 765 -5.07 11.65 6.41
CA PRO A 765 -4.64 10.49 5.63
C PRO A 765 -5.75 9.44 5.45
N ASP A 766 -5.78 8.72 4.32
CA ASP A 766 -6.87 7.79 3.99
C ASP A 766 -7.06 6.62 4.97
N HIS A 767 -6.00 6.23 5.69
CA HIS A 767 -6.07 5.21 6.73
C HIS A 767 -6.61 5.73 8.06
N LEU A 768 -6.83 7.03 8.21
CA LEU A 768 -7.47 7.64 9.37
C LEU A 768 -8.89 8.09 9.02
N ARG A 769 -9.81 7.96 9.96
CA ARG A 769 -11.21 8.40 9.83
C ARG A 769 -11.59 9.37 10.93
N LEU A 770 -12.27 10.44 10.54
CA LEU A 770 -12.84 11.42 11.45
C LEU A 770 -14.14 10.88 12.05
N ALA A 771 -14.16 10.70 13.38
CA ALA A 771 -15.28 10.06 14.07
C ALA A 771 -16.50 10.98 14.18
N GLU A 772 -16.25 12.26 14.43
CA GLU A 772 -17.27 13.26 14.70
C GLU A 772 -16.87 14.61 14.13
N GLN A 773 -17.88 15.42 13.89
CA GLN A 773 -17.70 16.78 13.45
C GLN A 773 -17.40 17.67 14.67
N PRO A 774 -16.32 18.47 14.66
CA PRO A 774 -16.02 19.41 15.74
C PRO A 774 -17.14 20.42 15.94
N ALA A 775 -17.39 20.81 17.19
CA ALA A 775 -18.54 21.65 17.55
C ALA A 775 -18.49 23.03 16.88
N SER A 776 -17.29 23.59 16.68
CA SER A 776 -17.12 24.94 16.11
C SER A 776 -16.98 24.95 14.59
N TRP A 777 -16.89 23.77 13.94
CA TRP A 777 -16.59 23.67 12.50
C TRP A 777 -17.69 22.97 11.71
N ARG A 778 -18.21 23.66 10.69
CA ARG A 778 -19.14 23.08 9.71
C ARG A 778 -18.42 22.67 8.43
N PHE A 779 -18.16 21.37 8.24
CA PHE A 779 -17.49 20.85 7.04
C PHE A 779 -18.49 20.69 5.89
N ALA A 780 -18.16 21.22 4.71
CA ALA A 780 -19.04 21.22 3.54
C ALA A 780 -19.37 19.80 3.03
N ASP A 781 -18.39 18.88 3.07
CA ASP A 781 -18.50 17.55 2.46
C ASP A 781 -18.81 16.43 3.47
N TRP A 782 -19.28 16.78 4.67
CA TRP A 782 -19.48 15.83 5.77
C TRP A 782 -20.48 14.71 5.45
N GLU A 783 -21.61 15.05 4.82
CA GLU A 783 -22.70 14.11 4.54
C GLU A 783 -22.37 13.15 3.37
N GLN A 784 -21.66 13.61 2.35
CA GLN A 784 -21.29 12.77 1.21
C GLN A 784 -20.35 11.63 1.62
N GLN A 785 -19.43 11.90 2.55
CA GLN A 785 -18.47 10.91 3.02
C GLN A 785 -19.07 9.90 4.01
N HIS A 786 -20.14 10.28 4.71
CA HIS A 786 -20.82 9.47 5.73
C HIS A 786 -22.25 9.12 5.33
N SER A 787 -22.40 8.54 4.13
CA SER A 787 -23.71 8.13 3.59
C SER A 787 -24.53 7.33 4.61
N TRP A 788 -25.85 7.53 4.58
CA TRP A 788 -26.80 6.75 5.39
C TRP A 788 -26.67 5.24 5.14
N GLN A 789 -26.23 4.83 3.95
CA GLN A 789 -25.97 3.43 3.60
C GLN A 789 -24.85 2.84 4.45
N LYS A 790 -23.73 3.56 4.64
CA LYS A 790 -22.64 3.17 5.56
C LYS A 790 -23.11 3.07 7.00
N ARG A 791 -23.98 3.99 7.43
CA ARG A 791 -24.54 3.97 8.78
C ARG A 791 -25.47 2.78 9.04
N LEU A 792 -26.13 2.23 8.02
CA LEU A 792 -27.12 1.15 8.19
C LEU A 792 -26.58 -0.25 7.83
N LEU A 793 -25.69 -0.33 6.84
CA LEU A 793 -25.12 -1.59 6.32
C LEU A 793 -23.69 -1.85 6.83
N GLY A 794 -23.08 -0.90 7.53
CA GLY A 794 -21.77 -1.03 8.15
C GLY A 794 -20.69 -1.37 7.11
N PRO A 795 -19.88 -2.43 7.32
CA PRO A 795 -18.78 -2.80 6.43
C PRO A 795 -19.23 -3.32 5.06
N PHE A 796 -20.53 -3.58 4.86
CA PHE A 796 -21.09 -4.01 3.56
C PHE A 796 -21.62 -2.86 2.73
N ALA A 797 -21.64 -1.64 3.24
CA ALA A 797 -21.93 -0.48 2.41
C ALA A 797 -20.85 -0.33 1.33
N ARG A 798 -21.30 -0.08 0.10
CA ARG A 798 -20.44 0.08 -1.07
C ARG A 798 -20.75 1.41 -1.73
N ALA A 799 -19.71 2.10 -2.19
CA ALA A 799 -19.90 3.31 -2.99
C ALA A 799 -20.43 2.96 -4.39
N ALA A 800 -21.05 3.92 -5.07
CA ALA A 800 -21.51 3.74 -6.45
C ALA A 800 -20.30 3.42 -7.35
N GLY A 801 -20.26 2.20 -7.91
CA GLY A 801 -19.17 1.72 -8.77
C GLY A 801 -18.21 0.71 -8.13
N GLU A 802 -18.30 0.46 -6.82
CA GLU A 802 -17.54 -0.63 -6.18
C GLU A 802 -18.15 -2.01 -6.49
N PRO A 803 -17.33 -3.07 -6.67
CA PRO A 803 -17.83 -4.41 -6.97
C PRO A 803 -18.70 -4.95 -5.83
N LEU A 804 -19.74 -5.70 -6.20
CA LEU A 804 -20.63 -6.37 -5.23
C LEU A 804 -19.81 -7.32 -4.35
N PHE A 805 -20.09 -7.30 -3.05
CA PHE A 805 -19.44 -8.20 -2.10
C PHE A 805 -19.82 -9.66 -2.40
N ASN A 806 -18.81 -10.49 -2.70
CA ASN A 806 -19.00 -11.92 -2.91
C ASN A 806 -18.55 -12.71 -1.67
N PRO A 807 -19.46 -13.29 -0.88
CA PRO A 807 -19.11 -14.02 0.35
C PRO A 807 -18.37 -15.34 0.09
N PHE A 808 -18.29 -15.81 -1.16
CA PHE A 808 -17.57 -17.03 -1.53
C PHE A 808 -16.18 -16.75 -2.11
N ASP A 809 -15.84 -15.48 -2.33
CA ASP A 809 -14.55 -15.08 -2.83
C ASP A 809 -13.65 -14.59 -1.68
N ARG A 810 -12.48 -15.20 -1.55
CA ARG A 810 -11.50 -14.84 -0.52
C ARG A 810 -11.00 -13.41 -0.70
N ALA A 811 -10.87 -12.92 -1.93
CA ALA A 811 -10.41 -11.54 -2.18
C ALA A 811 -11.44 -10.52 -1.68
N SER A 812 -12.74 -10.79 -1.82
CA SER A 812 -13.82 -9.95 -1.27
C SER A 812 -13.79 -9.84 0.26
N TRP A 813 -13.43 -10.91 0.97
CA TRP A 813 -13.23 -10.87 2.44
C TRP A 813 -11.96 -10.10 2.82
N ILE A 814 -10.86 -10.33 2.09
CA ILE A 814 -9.61 -9.59 2.29
C ILE A 814 -9.80 -8.10 2.00
N HIS A 815 -10.64 -7.72 1.03
CA HIS A 815 -10.98 -6.31 0.79
C HIS A 815 -11.75 -5.66 1.95
N MET A 816 -12.44 -6.46 2.78
CA MET A 816 -13.23 -5.97 3.91
C MET A 816 -12.42 -5.92 5.21
N THR A 817 -11.42 -6.79 5.38
CA THR A 817 -10.60 -6.89 6.61
C THR A 817 -9.13 -6.53 6.42
N GLY A 818 -8.68 -6.45 5.18
CA GLY A 818 -7.29 -6.20 4.83
C GLY A 818 -6.98 -4.71 4.88
N PRO A 819 -5.69 -4.36 5.09
CA PRO A 819 -5.24 -2.99 5.03
C PRO A 819 -5.61 -2.44 3.65
N VAL A 820 -6.23 -1.25 3.63
CA VAL A 820 -6.54 -0.53 2.39
C VAL A 820 -5.29 -0.53 1.52
N HIS A 821 -5.34 -1.23 0.39
CA HIS A 821 -4.18 -1.37 -0.50
C HIS A 821 -3.69 0.03 -0.86
N ARG A 822 -2.49 0.37 -0.37
CA ARG A 822 -1.78 1.60 -0.74
C ARG A 822 -1.50 1.50 -2.23
N ASP A 823 -2.04 2.43 -2.99
CA ASP A 823 -1.45 2.76 -4.28
C ASP A 823 -0.23 3.65 -3.98
N PRO A 824 1.01 3.15 -4.11
CA PRO A 824 2.20 3.93 -3.79
C PRO A 824 2.40 5.12 -4.74
N SER A 825 1.62 5.21 -5.82
CA SER A 825 1.62 6.32 -6.77
C SER A 825 0.72 7.50 -6.36
N SER A 826 -0.16 7.35 -5.37
CA SER A 826 -0.89 8.48 -4.82
C SER A 826 0.02 9.24 -3.85
N ARG A 827 0.55 10.40 -4.29
CA ARG A 827 0.98 11.44 -3.34
C ARG A 827 -0.11 11.56 -2.29
N ASP A 828 0.30 11.66 -1.02
CA ASP A 828 -0.45 11.82 0.22
C ASP A 828 -1.69 12.75 0.12
N ASN A 829 -2.67 12.33 -0.70
CA ASN A 829 -3.90 13.04 -1.00
C ASN A 829 -4.88 12.65 0.09
N GLY A 830 -4.52 12.97 1.33
CA GLY A 830 -5.42 12.86 2.45
C GLY A 830 -6.74 13.56 2.13
N ARG A 831 -7.83 13.05 2.68
CA ARG A 831 -9.16 13.64 2.53
C ARG A 831 -9.14 15.03 3.14
N VAL A 832 -9.55 16.02 2.33
CA VAL A 832 -9.56 17.42 2.73
C VAL A 832 -10.95 17.79 3.21
N PHE A 833 -11.07 18.19 4.48
CA PHE A 833 -12.26 18.74 5.08
C PHE A 833 -12.14 20.26 5.16
N ARG A 834 -13.06 21.00 4.53
CA ARG A 834 -13.05 22.47 4.51
C ARG A 834 -14.19 23.03 5.36
N ALA A 835 -13.88 23.96 6.24
CA ALA A 835 -14.85 24.66 7.07
C ALA A 835 -14.49 26.15 7.23
N VAL A 836 -15.49 26.97 7.55
CA VAL A 836 -15.33 28.40 7.76
C VAL A 836 -15.99 28.80 9.08
N ALA A 837 -15.29 29.61 9.87
CA ALA A 837 -15.77 30.19 11.13
C ALA A 837 -15.62 31.72 11.12
N ALA A 838 -16.50 32.41 11.84
CA ALA A 838 -16.50 33.87 11.93
C ALA A 838 -15.42 34.41 12.90
N ALA A 839 -14.84 33.55 13.75
CA ALA A 839 -13.76 33.86 14.69
C ALA A 839 -12.90 32.61 14.89
N VAL A 840 -11.72 32.76 15.48
CA VAL A 840 -10.86 31.63 15.89
C VAL A 840 -11.46 30.99 17.15
N PRO A 841 -11.83 29.70 17.13
CA PRO A 841 -12.34 29.02 18.33
C PRO A 841 -11.23 28.86 19.38
N ASP A 842 -11.56 29.04 20.66
CA ASP A 842 -10.58 29.00 21.76
C ASP A 842 -9.98 27.61 21.97
N GLU A 843 -10.77 26.54 21.81
CA GLU A 843 -10.30 25.15 21.82
C GLU A 843 -11.25 24.28 20.99
N ASP A 844 -10.71 23.52 20.04
CA ASP A 844 -11.49 22.50 19.35
C ASP A 844 -10.72 21.18 19.25
N ARG A 845 -11.46 20.08 19.20
CA ARG A 845 -10.90 18.73 19.18
C ARG A 845 -11.51 17.93 18.04
N ILE A 846 -10.66 17.11 17.42
CA ILE A 846 -11.06 16.10 16.45
C ILE A 846 -10.81 14.73 17.05
N VAL A 847 -11.71 13.79 16.81
CA VAL A 847 -11.55 12.40 17.22
C VAL A 847 -11.26 11.57 15.97
N LEU A 848 -10.10 10.92 15.95
CA LEU A 848 -9.60 10.13 14.83
C LEU A 848 -9.56 8.65 15.20
N TRP A 849 -9.84 7.81 14.21
CA TRP A 849 -9.74 6.35 14.34
C TRP A 849 -8.90 5.79 13.20
N GLN A 850 -8.17 4.71 13.47
CA GLN A 850 -7.53 3.94 12.42
C GLN A 850 -8.58 3.13 11.65
N GLY A 851 -8.56 3.24 10.32
CA GLY A 851 -9.51 2.58 9.43
C GLY A 851 -9.47 1.06 9.56
N ASP A 852 -8.27 0.49 9.69
CA ASP A 852 -8.06 -0.95 9.86
C ASP A 852 -8.66 -1.45 11.18
N GLU A 853 -8.57 -0.66 12.25
CA GLU A 853 -9.17 -0.99 13.54
C GLU A 853 -10.71 -0.97 13.47
N ILE A 854 -11.29 0.02 12.80
CA ILE A 854 -12.75 0.08 12.58
C ILE A 854 -13.21 -1.13 11.76
N ALA A 855 -12.49 -1.48 10.70
CA ALA A 855 -12.83 -2.62 9.85
C ALA A 855 -12.83 -3.93 10.65
N TRP A 856 -11.76 -4.17 11.42
CA TRP A 856 -11.67 -5.34 12.29
C TRP A 856 -12.75 -5.35 13.39
N MET A 857 -12.98 -4.22 14.07
CA MET A 857 -14.03 -4.11 15.10
C MET A 857 -15.43 -4.33 14.53
N SER A 858 -15.68 -3.89 13.29
CA SER A 858 -16.95 -4.11 12.60
C SER A 858 -17.18 -5.60 12.33
N VAL A 859 -16.15 -6.31 11.84
CA VAL A 859 -16.24 -7.77 11.64
C VAL A 859 -16.41 -8.50 12.97
N ALA A 860 -15.71 -8.08 14.03
CA ALA A 860 -15.88 -8.64 15.36
C ALA A 860 -17.31 -8.43 15.90
N ALA A 861 -17.86 -7.22 15.75
CA ALA A 861 -19.24 -6.91 16.16
C ALA A 861 -20.26 -7.77 15.39
N LEU A 862 -20.06 -7.94 14.09
CA LEU A 862 -20.88 -8.83 13.26
C LEU A 862 -20.79 -10.29 13.71
N ALA A 863 -19.59 -10.80 13.97
CA ALA A 863 -19.37 -12.18 14.38
C ALA A 863 -20.00 -12.45 15.76
N ILE A 864 -19.82 -11.54 16.72
CA ILE A 864 -20.40 -11.63 18.07
C ILE A 864 -21.94 -11.63 17.98
N ALA A 865 -22.53 -10.71 17.23
CA ALA A 865 -23.99 -10.63 17.06
C ALA A 865 -24.55 -11.88 16.37
N SER A 866 -23.84 -12.41 15.36
CA SER A 866 -24.21 -13.65 14.66
C SER A 866 -24.17 -14.85 15.61
N LEU A 867 -23.08 -14.98 16.38
CA LEU A 867 -22.88 -16.07 17.34
C LEU A 867 -23.93 -16.03 18.45
N ALA A 868 -24.17 -14.85 19.05
CA ALA A 868 -25.17 -14.67 20.08
C ALA A 868 -26.56 -15.11 19.60
N THR A 869 -26.95 -14.70 18.39
CA THR A 869 -28.24 -15.06 17.80
C THR A 869 -28.33 -16.56 17.50
N ILE A 870 -27.26 -17.17 16.98
CA ILE A 870 -27.19 -18.62 16.76
C ILE A 870 -27.33 -19.40 18.08
N LEU A 871 -26.61 -18.99 19.13
CA LEU A 871 -26.71 -19.61 20.46
C LEU A 871 -28.13 -19.50 21.04
N ILE A 872 -28.74 -18.32 20.98
CA ILE A 872 -30.13 -18.11 21.43
C ILE A 872 -31.09 -19.06 20.70
N ARG A 873 -30.88 -19.29 19.40
CA ARG A 873 -31.70 -20.22 18.59
C ARG A 873 -31.43 -21.68 18.93
N LEU A 874 -30.18 -22.07 19.17
CA LEU A 874 -29.79 -23.43 19.53
C LEU A 874 -30.31 -23.84 20.92
N TYR A 875 -30.28 -22.92 21.89
CA TYR A 875 -30.79 -23.16 23.24
C TYR A 875 -32.32 -23.08 23.35
N GLY A 876 -33.03 -22.77 22.25
CA GLY A 876 -34.48 -22.74 22.22
C GLY A 876 -35.10 -21.73 23.19
N TRP A 877 -34.42 -20.61 23.45
CA TRP A 877 -34.89 -19.63 24.42
C TRP A 877 -36.23 -19.04 23.98
N ARG A 878 -37.27 -19.25 24.79
CA ARG A 878 -38.68 -18.91 24.47
C ARG A 878 -38.89 -17.43 24.13
N TRP A 879 -38.01 -16.55 24.59
CA TRP A 879 -38.04 -15.11 24.34
C TRP A 879 -37.09 -14.64 23.22
N GLY A 880 -36.36 -15.55 22.58
CA GLY A 880 -35.30 -15.22 21.63
C GLY A 880 -35.77 -14.40 20.41
N ARG A 881 -37.00 -14.60 19.94
CA ARG A 881 -37.57 -13.82 18.83
C ARG A 881 -37.90 -12.38 19.25
N ALA A 882 -38.47 -12.19 20.44
CA ALA A 882 -38.78 -10.87 20.98
C ALA A 882 -37.49 -10.11 21.30
N ALA A 883 -36.52 -10.76 21.95
CA ALA A 883 -35.20 -10.18 22.24
C ALA A 883 -34.45 -9.80 20.96
N GLY A 884 -34.48 -10.65 19.92
CA GLY A 884 -33.87 -10.35 18.62
C GLY A 884 -34.51 -9.15 17.91
N ALA A 885 -35.85 -9.03 17.95
CA ALA A 885 -36.55 -7.88 17.37
C ALA A 885 -36.25 -6.58 18.13
N CYS A 886 -36.23 -6.61 19.47
CA CYS A 886 -35.86 -5.47 20.30
C CYS A 886 -34.40 -5.04 20.05
N ALA A 887 -33.48 -6.01 19.98
CA ALA A 887 -32.07 -5.74 19.68
C ALA A 887 -31.89 -5.13 18.27
N ALA A 888 -32.61 -5.63 17.26
CA ALA A 888 -32.57 -5.06 15.92
C ALA A 888 -33.09 -3.61 15.91
N ALA A 889 -34.22 -3.33 16.58
CA ALA A 889 -34.76 -1.98 16.69
C ALA A 889 -33.80 -1.04 17.44
N GLY A 890 -33.21 -1.50 18.54
CA GLY A 890 -32.20 -0.75 19.31
C GLY A 890 -30.95 -0.44 18.48
N LEU A 891 -30.46 -1.39 17.69
CA LEU A 891 -29.31 -1.21 16.81
C LEU A 891 -29.62 -0.26 15.62
N CYS A 892 -30.82 -0.31 15.05
CA CYS A 892 -31.27 0.66 14.05
C CYS A 892 -31.34 2.09 14.62
N LEU A 893 -31.85 2.25 15.85
CA LEU A 893 -31.87 3.55 16.53
C LEU A 893 -30.45 4.02 16.85
N ALA A 894 -29.59 3.13 17.33
CA ALA A 894 -28.19 3.42 17.60
C ALA A 894 -27.44 3.87 16.33
N ALA A 895 -27.68 3.22 15.19
CA ALA A 895 -27.13 3.63 13.89
C ALA A 895 -27.56 5.04 13.44
N GLY A 896 -28.76 5.49 13.87
CA GLY A 896 -29.25 6.84 13.58
C GLY A 896 -28.70 7.93 14.50
N VAL A 897 -28.43 7.61 15.77
CA VAL A 897 -28.09 8.59 16.82
C VAL A 897 -26.59 8.66 17.11
N LEU A 898 -25.86 7.56 16.98
CA LEU A 898 -24.43 7.51 17.31
C LEU A 898 -23.57 8.22 16.26
N THR A 899 -22.33 8.54 16.65
CA THR A 899 -21.31 9.06 15.73
C THR A 899 -21.09 8.09 14.56
N PRO A 900 -20.72 8.57 13.35
CA PRO A 900 -20.57 7.73 12.17
C PRO A 900 -19.81 6.42 12.37
N VAL A 901 -18.68 6.45 13.10
CA VAL A 901 -17.87 5.25 13.39
C VAL A 901 -18.63 4.27 14.29
N ASN A 902 -19.29 4.77 15.34
CA ASN A 902 -20.08 3.93 16.24
C ASN A 902 -21.36 3.40 15.56
N ALA A 903 -21.93 4.17 14.63
CA ALA A 903 -23.05 3.74 13.80
C ALA A 903 -22.64 2.59 12.87
N GLU A 904 -21.44 2.63 12.28
CA GLU A 904 -20.88 1.53 11.47
C GLU A 904 -20.77 0.23 12.27
N LEU A 905 -20.30 0.31 13.52
CA LEU A 905 -20.25 -0.84 14.44
C LEU A 905 -21.64 -1.38 14.81
N ALA A 906 -22.60 -0.49 15.08
CA ALA A 906 -23.98 -0.86 15.36
C ALA A 906 -24.64 -1.54 14.14
N ALA A 907 -24.38 -1.04 12.94
CA ALA A 907 -24.84 -1.64 11.70
C ALA A 907 -24.19 -2.99 11.39
N ALA A 908 -22.91 -3.17 11.71
CA ALA A 908 -22.25 -4.46 11.60
C ALA A 908 -22.91 -5.51 12.51
N ALA A 909 -23.21 -5.14 13.76
CA ALA A 909 -23.96 -5.98 14.68
C ALA A 909 -25.39 -6.27 14.18
N LEU A 910 -26.09 -5.26 13.63
CA LEU A 910 -27.42 -5.41 13.04
C LEU A 910 -27.40 -6.40 11.86
N THR A 911 -26.39 -6.29 11.01
CA THR A 911 -26.20 -7.19 9.86
C THR A 911 -25.91 -8.62 10.31
N GLY A 912 -25.07 -8.79 11.35
CA GLY A 912 -24.84 -10.11 11.96
C GLY A 912 -26.13 -10.73 12.52
N LEU A 913 -26.98 -9.93 13.18
CA LEU A 913 -28.29 -10.36 13.66
C LEU A 913 -29.22 -10.74 12.48
N ALA A 914 -29.26 -9.93 11.43
CA ALA A 914 -30.07 -10.20 10.24
C ALA A 914 -29.63 -11.50 9.54
N LEU A 915 -28.34 -11.67 9.25
CA LEU A 915 -27.79 -12.87 8.61
C LEU A 915 -28.06 -14.14 9.42
N SER A 916 -27.80 -14.07 10.73
CA SER A 916 -28.05 -15.19 11.64
C SER A 916 -29.54 -15.50 11.83
N SER A 917 -30.44 -14.53 11.65
CA SER A 917 -31.89 -14.76 11.67
C SER A 917 -32.40 -15.44 10.38
N LEU A 918 -31.79 -15.11 9.24
CA LEU A 918 -32.13 -15.67 7.92
C LEU A 918 -31.62 -17.10 7.71
N LEU A 919 -30.62 -17.54 8.49
CA LEU A 919 -30.11 -18.91 8.46
C LEU A 919 -31.23 -19.92 8.80
N PRO A 920 -31.52 -20.92 7.93
CA PRO A 920 -32.57 -21.89 8.19
C PRO A 920 -32.23 -22.82 9.37
N GLN A 921 -33.18 -23.07 10.28
CA GLN A 921 -32.97 -23.88 11.50
C GLN A 921 -32.43 -25.29 11.20
N LYS A 922 -32.80 -25.86 10.05
CA LYS A 922 -32.34 -27.19 9.64
C LYS A 922 -30.82 -27.31 9.50
N LEU A 923 -30.12 -26.23 9.13
CA LEU A 923 -28.65 -26.21 9.07
C LEU A 923 -28.01 -26.24 10.46
N LEU A 924 -28.73 -25.77 11.49
CA LEU A 924 -28.28 -25.76 12.88
C LEU A 924 -28.62 -27.07 13.61
N GLU A 925 -29.71 -27.74 13.21
CA GLU A 925 -30.16 -29.02 13.79
C GLU A 925 -29.28 -30.21 13.38
N SER A 926 -28.67 -30.20 12.19
CA SER A 926 -27.76 -31.26 11.73
C SER A 926 -26.46 -31.39 12.56
N ALA A 927 -26.15 -30.43 13.44
CA ALA A 927 -25.00 -30.52 14.35
C ALA A 927 -25.30 -31.31 15.64
N ARG A 928 -26.55 -31.69 15.90
CA ARG A 928 -26.91 -32.56 17.03
C ARG A 928 -26.67 -34.01 16.61
N GLN A 929 -25.45 -34.48 16.86
CA GLN A 929 -25.00 -35.84 16.61
C GLN A 929 -26.02 -36.86 17.15
N VAL A 930 -26.58 -37.68 16.27
CA VAL A 930 -27.18 -38.96 16.64
C VAL A 930 -26.01 -39.92 16.75
N ASP A 931 -25.78 -40.50 17.93
CA ASP A 931 -24.84 -41.62 18.11
C ASP A 931 -25.35 -42.80 17.28
N VAL A 932 -24.80 -42.95 16.07
CA VAL A 932 -24.99 -44.14 15.24
C VAL A 932 -23.67 -44.94 15.30
N PRO A 933 -23.69 -46.22 15.73
CA PRO A 933 -22.50 -47.04 15.81
C PRO A 933 -21.85 -47.24 14.43
N ALA A 934 -20.52 -47.28 14.41
CA ALA A 934 -19.68 -47.14 13.21
C ALA A 934 -19.81 -48.24 12.14
N ASP A 935 -20.66 -49.24 12.32
CA ASP A 935 -20.77 -50.41 11.43
C ASP A 935 -21.82 -50.28 10.32
N GLU A 936 -22.59 -49.17 10.27
CA GLU A 936 -23.64 -48.97 9.25
C GLU A 936 -23.52 -47.63 8.52
N MET A 937 -22.33 -47.26 8.02
CA MET A 937 -22.21 -46.16 7.04
C MET A 937 -21.84 -46.68 5.64
N PRO A 938 -22.72 -46.56 4.64
CA PRO A 938 -22.37 -46.90 3.27
C PRO A 938 -21.46 -45.82 2.68
N THR A 939 -20.36 -46.25 2.07
CA THR A 939 -19.41 -45.41 1.35
C THR A 939 -20.10 -44.72 0.17
N GLY A 940 -20.36 -43.42 0.31
CA GLY A 940 -21.01 -42.60 -0.73
C GLY A 940 -21.98 -41.52 -0.23
N SER A 941 -22.09 -41.27 1.08
CA SER A 941 -23.01 -40.27 1.64
C SER A 941 -22.42 -38.85 1.66
N THR A 942 -23.16 -37.89 1.09
CA THR A 942 -22.94 -36.43 1.10
C THR A 942 -23.09 -35.76 2.47
N GLN A 943 -22.78 -36.46 3.57
CA GLN A 943 -22.73 -35.85 4.91
C GLN A 943 -21.41 -35.12 5.20
N SER A 944 -20.41 -35.22 4.31
CA SER A 944 -19.10 -34.55 4.49
C SER A 944 -19.09 -33.04 4.25
N PHE A 945 -20.20 -32.42 3.85
CA PHE A 945 -20.30 -30.96 3.60
C PHE A 945 -21.03 -30.17 4.69
N VAL A 946 -21.50 -30.82 5.76
CA VAL A 946 -22.02 -30.13 6.95
C VAL A 946 -20.93 -29.44 7.80
N PRO A 947 -19.63 -29.83 7.78
CA PRO A 947 -18.63 -29.06 8.52
C PRO A 947 -18.51 -27.63 8.01
N THR A 948 -18.82 -27.36 6.73
CA THR A 948 -18.43 -26.12 6.04
C THR A 948 -19.11 -24.86 6.58
N ALA A 949 -20.33 -24.95 7.13
CA ALA A 949 -20.98 -23.79 7.76
C ALA A 949 -20.35 -23.42 9.12
N ILE A 950 -19.93 -24.43 9.89
CA ILE A 950 -19.16 -24.24 11.12
C ILE A 950 -17.73 -23.83 10.78
N SER A 951 -17.15 -24.34 9.68
CA SER A 951 -15.85 -23.93 9.17
C SER A 951 -15.85 -22.48 8.73
N VAL A 952 -16.92 -21.94 8.12
CA VAL A 952 -17.01 -20.51 7.76
C VAL A 952 -17.04 -19.62 9.00
N LEU A 953 -17.77 -20.01 10.06
CA LEU A 953 -17.76 -19.29 11.35
C LEU A 953 -16.44 -19.46 12.12
N ALA A 954 -15.79 -20.62 12.03
CA ALA A 954 -14.48 -20.88 12.62
C ALA A 954 -13.34 -20.18 11.86
N ILE A 955 -13.46 -20.05 10.54
CA ILE A 955 -12.56 -19.26 9.69
C ILE A 955 -12.72 -17.77 10.02
N LEU A 956 -13.95 -17.28 10.22
CA LEU A 956 -14.22 -15.91 10.71
C LEU A 956 -13.64 -15.66 12.11
N ALA A 957 -13.61 -16.66 12.98
CA ALA A 957 -13.00 -16.56 14.31
C ALA A 957 -11.46 -16.65 14.28
N ASN A 958 -10.88 -17.48 13.40
CA ASN A 958 -9.42 -17.63 13.25
C ASN A 958 -8.77 -16.49 12.45
N SER A 959 -9.49 -15.88 11.50
CA SER A 959 -9.01 -14.69 10.77
C SER A 959 -9.09 -13.41 11.59
N ALA A 960 -9.73 -13.44 12.77
CA ALA A 960 -9.89 -12.29 13.67
C ALA A 960 -8.82 -12.19 14.77
N ALA A 961 -7.85 -13.12 14.82
CA ALA A 961 -6.71 -13.04 15.73
C ALA A 961 -5.55 -12.30 15.05
N PRO A 962 -5.07 -11.16 15.60
CA PRO A 962 -3.85 -10.54 15.10
C PRO A 962 -2.65 -11.44 15.43
N GLY A 963 -1.79 -11.67 14.43
CA GLY A 963 -0.43 -12.19 14.63
C GLY A 963 0.46 -11.18 15.32
#